data_AF-A0A1H4ICN4-F1
#
_entry.id   AF-A0A1H4ICN4-F1
#
_cell.length_a   1.000
_cell.length_b   1.000
_cell.length_c   1.000
_cell.angle_alpha   90.00
_cell.angle_beta   90.00
_cell.angle_gamma   90.00
#
_symmetry.space_group_name_H-M   'P 1'
#
loop_
_entity.id
_entity.type
_entity.pdbx_description
1 polymer ?
#
loop_
_entity_poly.entity_id
_entity_poly.type
_entity_poly.pdbx_seq_one_letter_code
_entity_poly.pdbx_strand_id
1 'polypeptide(L)'
;MTVPRSLPFRVDPVPGEAIDSWLEAIAFRADSAWGDLLDAVDIPAPAGLGYPPWTIALSEAEVASLCAATGSDVEFSMMTLTRFDGTAVRIDSQSRSLRREVAWTRRTGSRFCPHCLRSNGGRWKLEWRLGWAFACTDHRCLLSDECPRCHRIPRRRPLPGHCTPIPGRCASPAQEGGIGREARRCGADLTAAEVLDLPGAHPALRAQALIDRIIDDGVVRFGVYARLPQPAASVLADIRAIGGRVLSYATDEELLARVGPELAVEYRAVDEQGGARSGQVRQSRTKPALEAPARAVTAAIGVSAAIDVLHCSDLAAAADRLRWLVTSARETGLSVQPTNIGWGTRISPILTGVQLAALSPMLDPSDQLRYRTHSDLPTLVTSGRAELLARHTPTQFWAGISLPFTVPAARRTMMRLALSAALQLVGTRLNLTAAGQQVGGHLAGHALSRFLQILESDQHWSDVCAGLTRVADYVVERGVPIDYQRRRALDCTGLLPDDEWRQICHRTGTPSQGGSARAAVVRAFLREELTGVPTVDGSADLLAKIAAFPRDLTPGLRDELINHARVFLDAAGIDEEPIAWEPPIELLAGLDLPGPRPGLIDRDRLRKLIRERDLPIGAAARDLGTTGEAVRLELIVNPLPVDTGRRKYASARTQLPPEALTQLYHHDRLTLRQIANRIGVSRQVIRRLLTEYEIPTIPATERAKIIIDRDWLYQQYVTNSRALPDIARELGMSTANLARWANKHEIPMRPRGGPSHTAALDAAAAAKTVPPILRTAVAAQGGRDRLERAKAASRFPTLTEAAHALGTSQATLTNQFLRLERETGGALFDRAERNRPMTLTAHGRRVIDAIRKLDGTASESPGG
;
A
#
# COMPACT_ATOMS: atom_id res chain seq x y z
N MET A 1 -6.92 74.89 -15.81
CA MET A 1 -7.89 73.80 -16.05
C MET A 1 -9.21 74.42 -16.42
N THR A 2 -9.51 74.46 -17.72
CA THR A 2 -10.83 74.84 -18.24
C THR A 2 -11.79 73.70 -17.94
N VAL A 3 -12.91 73.98 -17.27
CA VAL A 3 -13.96 72.99 -17.05
C VAL A 3 -14.46 72.52 -18.43
N PRO A 4 -14.43 71.21 -18.74
CA PRO A 4 -14.88 70.70 -20.03
C PRO A 4 -16.35 71.06 -20.24
N ARG A 5 -16.66 71.66 -21.40
CA ARG A 5 -18.03 72.00 -21.77
C ARG A 5 -18.72 70.76 -22.32
N SER A 6 -19.97 70.55 -21.94
CA SER A 6 -20.80 69.47 -22.50
C SER A 6 -20.87 69.58 -24.02
N LEU A 7 -20.66 68.47 -24.71
CA LEU A 7 -20.84 68.34 -26.16
C LEU A 7 -22.30 68.59 -26.55
N PRO A 8 -22.57 69.11 -27.76
CA PRO A 8 -23.91 69.50 -28.19
C PRO A 8 -24.82 68.34 -28.60
N PHE A 9 -24.31 67.12 -28.72
CA PHE A 9 -25.09 65.91 -29.02
C PHE A 9 -24.58 64.71 -28.21
N ARG A 10 -25.40 63.65 -28.14
CA ARG A 10 -25.11 62.42 -27.40
C ARG A 10 -25.00 61.25 -28.37
N VAL A 11 -24.01 60.38 -28.15
CA VAL A 11 -23.84 59.11 -28.86
C VAL A 11 -23.67 58.05 -27.81
N ASP A 12 -24.57 57.08 -27.76
CA ASP A 12 -24.44 55.99 -26.80
C ASP A 12 -23.35 55.01 -27.26
N PRO A 13 -22.57 54.44 -26.33
CA PRO A 13 -21.66 53.35 -26.64
C PRO A 13 -22.44 52.07 -26.95
N VAL A 14 -21.87 51.21 -27.80
CA VAL A 14 -22.43 49.87 -28.04
C VAL A 14 -21.83 48.83 -27.09
N PRO A 15 -22.51 47.70 -26.80
CA PRO A 15 -21.98 46.69 -25.90
C PRO A 15 -20.58 46.18 -26.30
N GLY A 16 -19.66 46.19 -25.33
CA GLY A 16 -18.28 45.75 -25.53
C GLY A 16 -17.41 46.67 -26.37
N GLU A 17 -17.84 47.90 -26.63
CA GLU A 17 -17.10 48.87 -27.44
C GLU A 17 -15.81 49.37 -26.77
N ALA A 18 -14.75 49.56 -27.56
CA ALA A 18 -13.54 50.23 -27.12
C ALA A 18 -13.72 51.75 -26.99
N ILE A 19 -13.14 52.36 -25.96
CA ILE A 19 -13.29 53.80 -25.68
C ILE A 19 -12.90 54.71 -26.85
N ASP A 20 -11.84 54.36 -27.59
CA ASP A 20 -11.41 55.12 -28.77
C ASP A 20 -12.40 54.99 -29.93
N SER A 21 -13.03 53.82 -30.11
CA SER A 21 -14.09 53.64 -31.11
C SER A 21 -15.31 54.49 -30.82
N TRP A 22 -15.71 54.57 -29.56
CA TRP A 22 -16.86 55.39 -29.15
C TRP A 22 -16.59 56.87 -29.37
N LEU A 23 -15.42 57.35 -28.97
CA LEU A 23 -14.99 58.73 -29.24
C LEU A 23 -14.87 59.00 -30.75
N GLU A 24 -14.32 58.08 -31.54
CA GLU A 24 -14.26 58.22 -33.00
C GLU A 24 -15.66 58.37 -33.62
N ALA A 25 -16.66 57.67 -33.10
CA ALA A 25 -18.03 57.81 -33.57
C ALA A 25 -18.69 59.14 -33.15
N ILE A 26 -18.33 59.67 -31.97
CA ILE A 26 -18.71 61.03 -31.57
C ILE A 26 -18.12 62.05 -32.54
N ALA A 27 -16.81 61.98 -32.83
CA ALA A 27 -16.13 62.89 -33.75
C ALA A 27 -16.73 62.81 -35.16
N PHE A 28 -17.01 61.59 -35.65
CA PHE A 28 -17.66 61.39 -36.94
C PHE A 28 -19.05 62.04 -36.99
N ARG A 29 -19.86 61.88 -35.94
CA ARG A 29 -21.18 62.50 -35.86
C ARG A 29 -21.11 64.03 -35.73
N ALA A 30 -20.06 64.55 -35.11
CA ALA A 30 -19.78 65.98 -34.99
C ALA A 30 -19.26 66.62 -36.29
N ASP A 31 -18.80 65.81 -37.24
CA ASP A 31 -17.90 66.23 -38.32
C ASP A 31 -16.66 66.99 -37.79
N SER A 32 -16.09 66.52 -36.68
CA SER A 32 -14.95 67.15 -36.00
C SER A 32 -13.65 66.41 -36.28
N ALA A 33 -12.56 67.16 -36.37
CA ALA A 33 -11.23 66.58 -36.36
C ALA A 33 -10.99 65.85 -35.03
N TRP A 34 -10.21 64.77 -35.07
CA TRP A 34 -9.93 63.92 -33.92
C TRP A 34 -9.26 64.66 -32.75
N GLY A 35 -8.33 65.57 -33.06
CA GLY A 35 -7.63 66.38 -32.07
C GLY A 35 -8.58 67.34 -31.34
N ASP A 36 -9.44 68.02 -32.09
CA ASP A 36 -10.42 68.96 -31.53
C ASP A 36 -11.40 68.25 -30.59
N LEU A 37 -11.84 67.02 -30.93
CA LEU A 37 -12.66 66.22 -30.02
C LEU A 37 -11.89 65.85 -28.75
N LEU A 38 -10.67 65.35 -28.88
CA LEU A 38 -9.85 64.95 -27.73
C LEU A 38 -9.59 66.13 -26.78
N ASP A 39 -9.29 67.31 -27.32
CA ASP A 39 -9.15 68.54 -26.55
C ASP A 39 -10.47 68.93 -25.86
N ALA A 40 -11.61 68.78 -26.54
CA ALA A 40 -12.92 69.07 -25.96
C ALA A 40 -13.31 68.14 -24.80
N VAL A 41 -12.81 66.90 -24.78
CA VAL A 41 -13.01 65.93 -23.69
C VAL A 41 -11.84 65.86 -22.71
N ASP A 42 -10.84 66.76 -22.82
CA ASP A 42 -9.61 66.81 -22.00
C ASP A 42 -8.84 65.47 -21.97
N ILE A 43 -8.77 64.78 -23.11
CA ILE A 43 -7.99 63.54 -23.28
C ILE A 43 -6.71 63.87 -24.06
N PRO A 44 -5.53 63.48 -23.59
CA PRO A 44 -4.28 63.81 -24.28
C PRO A 44 -4.20 63.12 -25.64
N ALA A 45 -3.79 63.90 -26.65
CA ALA A 45 -3.55 63.41 -28.00
C ALA A 45 -2.51 62.26 -27.98
N PRO A 46 -2.76 61.16 -28.71
CA PRO A 46 -1.84 60.03 -28.74
C PRO A 46 -0.45 60.40 -29.26
N ALA A 47 0.59 60.04 -28.52
CA ALA A 47 1.98 60.18 -28.94
C ALA A 47 2.66 58.81 -29.14
N GLY A 48 3.36 58.62 -30.26
CA GLY A 48 4.19 57.44 -30.51
C GLY A 48 3.48 56.23 -31.13
N LEU A 49 4.10 55.06 -31.01
CA LEU A 49 3.59 53.78 -31.51
C LEU A 49 2.90 53.00 -30.37
N GLY A 50 1.72 52.45 -30.67
CA GLY A 50 0.97 51.57 -29.77
C GLY A 50 -0.28 52.19 -29.17
N TYR A 51 -0.85 51.51 -28.16
CA TYR A 51 -2.06 51.98 -27.51
C TYR A 51 -1.80 53.24 -26.69
N PRO A 52 -2.63 54.30 -26.85
CA PRO A 52 -2.60 55.43 -25.94
C PRO A 52 -2.89 54.96 -24.50
N PRO A 53 -2.22 55.51 -23.47
CA PRO A 53 -2.40 55.11 -22.07
C PRO A 53 -3.86 55.11 -21.61
N TRP A 54 -4.65 56.11 -22.01
CA TRP A 54 -6.08 56.25 -21.68
C TRP A 54 -6.96 55.16 -22.29
N THR A 55 -6.50 54.44 -23.32
CA THR A 55 -7.21 53.26 -23.85
C THR A 55 -6.87 51.97 -23.09
N ILE A 56 -5.81 51.99 -22.27
CA ILE A 56 -5.42 50.90 -21.38
C ILE A 56 -6.10 51.09 -20.03
N ALA A 57 -5.90 52.26 -19.41
CA ALA A 57 -6.49 52.64 -18.14
C ALA A 57 -6.73 54.16 -18.11
N LEU A 58 -7.92 54.57 -17.69
CA LEU A 58 -8.26 55.97 -17.44
C LEU A 58 -7.85 56.37 -16.02
N SER A 59 -7.40 57.60 -15.86
CA SER A 59 -7.26 58.26 -14.56
C SER A 59 -8.59 58.83 -14.10
N GLU A 60 -8.72 59.08 -12.79
CA GLU A 60 -9.94 59.68 -12.22
C GLU A 60 -10.29 61.03 -12.86
N ALA A 61 -9.28 61.83 -13.19
CA ALA A 61 -9.47 63.12 -13.87
C ALA A 61 -10.01 62.95 -15.30
N GLU A 62 -9.47 62.00 -16.06
CA GLU A 62 -9.95 61.68 -17.42
C GLU A 62 -11.38 61.14 -17.37
N VAL A 63 -11.74 60.31 -16.39
CA VAL A 63 -13.12 59.83 -16.17
C VAL A 63 -14.06 61.00 -15.88
N ALA A 64 -13.71 61.87 -14.93
CA ALA A 64 -14.52 63.04 -14.58
C ALA A 64 -14.73 63.97 -15.79
N SER A 65 -13.69 64.18 -16.60
CA SER A 65 -13.79 64.97 -17.82
C SER A 65 -14.69 64.32 -18.87
N LEU A 66 -14.54 63.01 -19.10
CA LEU A 66 -15.40 62.27 -20.03
C LEU A 66 -16.86 62.33 -19.60
N CYS A 67 -17.17 62.13 -18.31
CA CYS A 67 -18.52 62.28 -17.78
C CYS A 67 -19.09 63.69 -18.05
N ALA A 68 -18.32 64.73 -17.72
CA ALA A 68 -18.75 66.13 -17.87
C ALA A 68 -18.93 66.55 -19.34
N ALA A 69 -18.01 66.15 -20.23
CA ALA A 69 -18.05 66.51 -21.64
C ALA A 69 -19.11 65.72 -22.41
N THR A 70 -19.23 64.42 -22.17
CA THR A 70 -20.12 63.55 -22.95
C THR A 70 -21.51 63.43 -22.36
N GLY A 71 -21.69 63.77 -21.08
CA GLY A 71 -22.93 63.56 -20.34
C GLY A 71 -23.30 62.08 -20.17
N SER A 72 -22.32 61.19 -20.31
CA SER A 72 -22.46 59.73 -20.19
C SER A 72 -21.96 59.29 -18.82
N ASP A 73 -22.71 58.40 -18.17
CA ASP A 73 -22.40 57.77 -16.87
C ASP A 73 -22.04 56.29 -17.02
N VAL A 74 -21.71 55.84 -18.24
CA VAL A 74 -21.28 54.46 -18.48
C VAL A 74 -20.02 54.12 -17.69
N GLU A 75 -19.90 52.84 -17.36
CA GLU A 75 -18.72 52.33 -16.68
C GLU A 75 -17.51 52.30 -17.65
N PHE A 76 -16.76 53.41 -17.75
CA PHE A 76 -15.67 53.55 -18.71
C PHE A 76 -14.55 52.51 -18.54
N SER A 77 -14.40 51.93 -17.34
CA SER A 77 -13.50 50.79 -17.08
C SER A 77 -13.78 49.63 -18.05
N MET A 78 -15.04 49.37 -18.39
CA MET A 78 -15.51 48.32 -19.29
C MET A 78 -15.21 48.59 -20.77
N MET A 79 -14.84 49.83 -21.11
CA MET A 79 -14.44 50.27 -22.44
C MET A 79 -12.92 50.41 -22.60
N THR A 80 -12.15 50.09 -21.55
CA THR A 80 -10.68 50.08 -21.55
C THR A 80 -10.12 48.71 -21.20
N LEU A 81 -8.83 48.48 -21.47
CA LEU A 81 -8.20 47.19 -21.14
C LEU A 81 -8.13 46.89 -19.64
N THR A 82 -8.47 47.85 -18.76
CA THR A 82 -8.60 47.65 -17.31
C THR A 82 -9.64 46.58 -16.98
N ARG A 83 -10.68 46.42 -17.81
CA ARG A 83 -11.65 45.30 -17.71
C ARG A 83 -10.97 43.93 -17.62
N PHE A 84 -9.83 43.76 -18.28
CA PHE A 84 -9.13 42.47 -18.40
C PHE A 84 -7.87 42.38 -17.54
N ASP A 85 -7.60 43.39 -16.69
CA ASP A 85 -6.50 43.32 -15.74
C ASP A 85 -6.78 42.24 -14.70
N GLY A 86 -5.74 41.53 -14.22
CA GLY A 86 -5.96 40.39 -13.33
C GLY A 86 -6.33 39.07 -14.04
N THR A 87 -6.84 39.10 -15.27
CA THR A 87 -7.20 37.91 -16.05
C THR A 87 -6.40 37.78 -17.36
N ALA A 88 -6.85 38.43 -18.44
CA ALA A 88 -6.31 38.27 -19.79
C ALA A 88 -5.08 39.15 -20.08
N VAL A 89 -4.91 40.24 -19.33
CA VAL A 89 -3.75 41.13 -19.38
C VAL A 89 -3.22 41.43 -17.97
N ARG A 90 -2.07 42.12 -17.92
CA ARG A 90 -1.57 42.76 -16.70
C ARG A 90 -1.17 44.20 -16.99
N ILE A 91 -1.71 45.11 -16.19
CA ILE A 91 -1.46 46.55 -16.33
C ILE A 91 -0.47 47.00 -15.25
N ASP A 92 0.50 47.77 -15.66
CA ASP A 92 1.30 48.58 -14.76
C ASP A 92 0.54 49.89 -14.49
N SER A 93 0.05 50.06 -13.26
CA SER A 93 -0.82 51.20 -12.91
C SER A 93 -0.12 52.56 -13.00
N GLN A 94 1.20 52.61 -12.74
CA GLN A 94 1.97 53.86 -12.77
C GLN A 94 2.20 54.34 -14.21
N SER A 95 2.63 53.42 -15.07
CA SER A 95 2.92 53.73 -16.48
C SER A 95 1.71 53.56 -17.41
N ARG A 96 0.58 53.07 -16.89
CA ARG A 96 -0.64 52.72 -17.64
C ARG A 96 -0.32 51.91 -18.89
N SER A 97 0.54 50.90 -18.71
CA SER A 97 1.11 50.11 -19.80
C SER A 97 0.94 48.60 -19.60
N LEU A 98 0.94 47.85 -20.70
CA LEU A 98 0.76 46.40 -20.68
C LEU A 98 2.08 45.65 -20.40
N ARG A 99 2.08 44.75 -19.42
CA ARG A 99 3.25 43.92 -19.06
C ARG A 99 3.38 42.71 -19.98
N ARG A 100 4.56 42.55 -20.59
CA ARG A 100 4.84 41.48 -21.59
C ARG A 100 4.95 40.08 -21.00
N GLU A 101 5.30 39.97 -19.72
CA GLU A 101 5.77 38.70 -19.15
C GLU A 101 4.66 37.79 -18.62
N VAL A 102 3.40 38.27 -18.62
CA VAL A 102 2.33 37.65 -17.84
C VAL A 102 1.26 36.99 -18.69
N ALA A 103 1.00 37.46 -19.91
CA ALA A 103 -0.05 36.92 -20.79
C ALA A 103 0.31 37.04 -22.28
N TRP A 104 -0.38 36.31 -23.17
CA TRP A 104 -0.33 36.53 -24.62
C TRP A 104 -0.94 37.89 -24.97
N THR A 105 -0.14 38.94 -24.76
CA THR A 105 -0.62 40.33 -24.83
C THR A 105 -0.25 40.94 -26.16
N ARG A 106 -1.22 41.49 -26.90
CA ARG A 106 -0.96 42.40 -28.02
C ARG A 106 -0.75 43.81 -27.47
N ARG A 107 0.28 44.50 -27.94
CA ARG A 107 0.61 45.88 -27.49
C ARG A 107 0.12 46.97 -28.44
N THR A 108 -0.23 46.60 -29.66
CA THR A 108 -0.60 47.52 -30.74
C THR A 108 -1.52 46.80 -31.72
N GLY A 109 -2.37 47.55 -32.41
CA GLY A 109 -3.21 47.00 -33.47
C GLY A 109 -4.42 46.25 -32.95
N SER A 110 -5.39 46.01 -33.82
CA SER A 110 -6.58 45.25 -33.46
C SER A 110 -6.97 44.36 -34.63
N ARG A 111 -7.44 43.16 -34.30
CA ARG A 111 -8.19 42.34 -35.23
C ARG A 111 -9.60 42.90 -35.38
N PHE A 112 -10.35 42.40 -36.35
CA PHE A 112 -11.76 42.77 -36.48
C PHE A 112 -12.58 41.70 -37.19
N CYS A 113 -13.89 41.71 -36.92
CA CYS A 113 -14.85 40.99 -37.74
C CYS A 113 -15.53 41.99 -38.70
N PRO A 114 -15.45 41.80 -40.03
CA PRO A 114 -16.08 42.69 -40.99
C PRO A 114 -17.61 42.69 -40.87
N HIS A 115 -18.22 41.56 -40.48
CA HIS A 115 -19.66 41.47 -40.27
C HIS A 115 -20.12 42.23 -39.01
N CYS A 116 -19.37 42.17 -37.91
CA CYS A 116 -19.64 43.01 -36.74
C CYS A 116 -19.55 44.50 -37.08
N LEU A 117 -18.49 44.92 -37.78
CA LEU A 117 -18.36 46.31 -38.21
C LEU A 117 -19.53 46.73 -39.11
N ARG A 118 -20.05 45.84 -39.96
CA ARG A 118 -21.23 46.13 -40.78
C ARG A 118 -22.49 46.28 -39.93
N SER A 119 -22.72 45.40 -38.97
CA SER A 119 -23.97 45.37 -38.19
C SER A 119 -24.04 46.46 -37.13
N ASN A 120 -22.91 46.90 -36.58
CA ASN A 120 -22.87 47.89 -35.50
C ASN A 120 -22.51 49.32 -35.94
N GLY A 121 -22.37 49.58 -37.25
CA GLY A 121 -22.04 50.91 -37.77
C GLY A 121 -20.56 51.28 -37.66
N GLY A 122 -19.67 50.30 -37.78
CA GLY A 122 -18.23 50.49 -37.84
C GLY A 122 -17.54 50.59 -36.48
N ARG A 123 -18.21 50.14 -35.41
CA ARG A 123 -17.80 50.26 -34.02
C ARG A 123 -16.93 49.06 -33.61
N TRP A 124 -15.80 49.32 -32.99
CA TRP A 124 -14.81 48.29 -32.65
C TRP A 124 -15.05 47.72 -31.27
N LYS A 125 -15.04 46.38 -31.18
CA LYS A 125 -15.09 45.69 -29.89
C LYS A 125 -13.73 45.77 -29.18
N LEU A 126 -13.77 46.01 -27.87
CA LEU A 126 -12.60 46.08 -27.00
C LEU A 126 -11.82 44.75 -26.98
N GLU A 127 -12.53 43.62 -26.95
CA GLU A 127 -11.97 42.27 -26.90
C GLU A 127 -11.03 41.96 -28.08
N TRP A 128 -11.22 42.59 -29.24
CA TRP A 128 -10.38 42.38 -30.42
C TRP A 128 -8.93 42.87 -30.27
N ARG A 129 -8.67 43.67 -29.23
CA ARG A 129 -7.33 44.10 -28.82
C ARG A 129 -6.56 43.01 -28.07
N LEU A 130 -7.23 41.96 -27.61
CA LEU A 130 -6.61 40.87 -26.87
C LEU A 130 -5.82 39.95 -27.81
N GLY A 131 -4.73 39.38 -27.30
CA GLY A 131 -4.03 38.28 -28.00
C GLY A 131 -4.90 37.06 -28.23
N TRP A 132 -5.90 36.92 -27.36
CA TRP A 132 -6.84 35.83 -27.20
C TRP A 132 -8.04 35.87 -28.16
N ALA A 133 -8.29 36.99 -28.83
CA ALA A 133 -9.38 37.10 -29.81
C ALA A 133 -8.89 36.71 -31.21
N PHE A 134 -9.35 35.58 -31.75
CA PHE A 134 -8.98 35.07 -33.07
C PHE A 134 -10.17 34.63 -33.93
N ALA A 135 -11.33 34.36 -33.34
CA ALA A 135 -12.56 34.08 -34.08
C ALA A 135 -13.72 34.97 -33.58
N CYS A 136 -14.71 35.19 -34.44
CA CYS A 136 -15.98 35.78 -34.05
C CYS A 136 -16.98 34.64 -33.85
N THR A 137 -17.48 34.47 -32.63
CA THR A 137 -18.52 33.47 -32.31
C THR A 137 -19.89 33.85 -32.85
N ASP A 138 -20.19 35.15 -32.93
CA ASP A 138 -21.47 35.67 -33.44
C ASP A 138 -21.63 35.38 -34.94
N HIS A 139 -20.58 35.67 -35.72
CA HIS A 139 -20.59 35.51 -37.18
C HIS A 139 -19.89 34.25 -37.68
N ARG A 140 -19.32 33.45 -36.76
CA ARG A 140 -18.67 32.16 -37.04
C ARG A 140 -17.57 32.25 -38.10
N CYS A 141 -16.66 33.21 -37.95
CA CYS A 141 -15.55 33.41 -38.89
C CYS A 141 -14.25 33.71 -38.14
N LEU A 142 -13.11 33.51 -38.80
CA LEU A 142 -11.84 34.03 -38.28
C LEU A 142 -11.83 35.56 -38.33
N LEU A 143 -11.23 36.18 -37.31
CA LEU A 143 -11.05 37.63 -37.33
C LEU A 143 -9.98 38.00 -38.36
N SER A 144 -10.22 39.10 -39.08
CA SER A 144 -9.25 39.65 -40.02
C SER A 144 -8.14 40.39 -39.27
N ASP A 145 -6.89 40.14 -39.68
CA ASP A 145 -5.69 40.77 -39.11
C ASP A 145 -5.31 42.08 -39.84
N GLU A 146 -5.76 42.27 -41.09
CA GLU A 146 -5.22 43.25 -42.03
C GLU A 146 -6.31 43.94 -42.85
N CYS A 147 -6.03 45.18 -43.29
CA CYS A 147 -6.90 45.88 -44.24
C CYS A 147 -6.88 45.19 -45.63
N PRO A 148 -8.04 44.97 -46.28
CA PRO A 148 -8.12 44.28 -47.57
C PRO A 148 -7.47 45.04 -48.74
N ARG A 149 -7.18 46.34 -48.57
CA ARG A 149 -6.53 47.17 -49.60
C ARG A 149 -5.05 47.38 -49.35
N CYS A 150 -4.67 47.77 -48.13
CA CYS A 150 -3.29 48.18 -47.85
C CYS A 150 -2.50 47.14 -47.06
N HIS A 151 -3.12 46.02 -46.68
CA HIS A 151 -2.52 44.91 -45.93
C HIS A 151 -1.81 45.32 -44.63
N ARG A 152 -2.17 46.49 -44.08
CA ARG A 152 -1.65 46.98 -42.79
C ARG A 152 -2.58 46.57 -41.68
N ILE A 153 -2.00 46.22 -40.53
CA ILE A 153 -2.72 45.93 -39.29
C ILE A 153 -3.50 47.18 -38.85
N PRO A 154 -4.84 47.13 -38.79
CA PRO A 154 -5.66 48.24 -38.31
C PRO A 154 -5.29 48.65 -36.89
N ARG A 155 -5.49 49.93 -36.56
CA ARG A 155 -5.22 50.51 -35.22
C ARG A 155 -3.80 50.30 -34.68
N ARG A 156 -2.83 49.94 -35.53
CA ARG A 156 -1.40 49.83 -35.12
C ARG A 156 -0.82 51.19 -34.71
N ARG A 157 -1.32 52.25 -35.33
CA ARG A 157 -1.00 53.64 -35.01
C ARG A 157 -2.30 54.38 -34.68
N PRO A 158 -2.28 55.32 -33.71
CA PRO A 158 -3.40 56.20 -33.46
C PRO A 158 -3.74 57.06 -34.69
N LEU A 159 -5.00 57.47 -34.80
CA LEU A 159 -5.44 58.43 -35.82
C LEU A 159 -4.76 59.80 -35.59
N PRO A 160 -4.22 60.45 -36.63
CA PRO A 160 -3.69 61.81 -36.50
C PRO A 160 -4.78 62.82 -36.13
N GLY A 161 -4.47 63.79 -35.26
CA GLY A 161 -5.46 64.75 -34.75
C GLY A 161 -6.21 65.56 -35.81
N HIS A 162 -5.58 65.91 -36.94
CA HIS A 162 -6.22 66.68 -38.01
C HIS A 162 -7.19 65.85 -38.89
N CYS A 163 -7.29 64.54 -38.67
CA CYS A 163 -8.18 63.68 -39.46
C CYS A 163 -9.56 63.59 -38.79
N THR A 164 -10.63 63.67 -39.57
CA THR A 164 -11.97 63.25 -39.14
C THR A 164 -12.06 61.72 -39.21
N PRO A 165 -12.34 61.01 -38.11
CA PRO A 165 -12.52 59.56 -38.12
C PRO A 165 -13.74 59.16 -38.95
N ILE A 166 -13.65 58.03 -39.65
CA ILE A 166 -14.80 57.42 -40.35
C ILE A 166 -14.94 55.98 -39.86
N PRO A 167 -15.92 55.67 -39.01
CA PRO A 167 -16.16 54.32 -38.50
C PRO A 167 -16.23 53.29 -39.63
N GLY A 168 -15.64 52.11 -39.40
CA GLY A 168 -15.57 51.04 -40.40
C GLY A 168 -14.58 51.25 -41.55
N ARG A 169 -13.83 52.37 -41.60
CA ARG A 169 -12.80 52.61 -42.64
C ARG A 169 -11.38 52.53 -42.12
N CYS A 170 -10.46 52.16 -43.01
CA CYS A 170 -9.04 52.06 -42.68
C CYS A 170 -8.39 53.42 -42.47
N ALA A 171 -7.94 53.67 -41.23
CA ALA A 171 -7.18 54.87 -40.84
C ALA A 171 -5.66 54.77 -41.10
N SER A 172 -5.16 53.65 -41.62
CA SER A 172 -3.72 53.52 -41.92
C SER A 172 -3.29 54.53 -42.98
N PRO A 173 -2.03 55.01 -42.96
CA PRO A 173 -1.52 55.81 -44.07
C PRO A 173 -1.60 55.02 -45.38
N ALA A 174 -1.94 55.70 -46.47
CA ALA A 174 -1.88 55.15 -47.81
C ALA A 174 -0.41 54.82 -48.16
N GLN A 175 -0.22 53.90 -49.10
CA GLN A 175 1.11 53.62 -49.65
C GLN A 175 1.55 54.76 -50.60
N GLU A 176 0.60 55.49 -51.17
CA GLU A 176 0.82 56.58 -52.12
C GLU A 176 0.42 57.94 -51.51
N GLY A 177 1.19 59.00 -51.79
CA GLY A 177 0.81 60.38 -51.46
C GLY A 177 1.42 61.00 -50.19
N GLY A 178 2.70 60.75 -49.91
CA GLY A 178 3.50 61.51 -48.92
C GLY A 178 4.13 60.69 -47.79
N ILE A 179 5.02 61.31 -46.99
CA ILE A 179 5.69 60.71 -45.82
C ILE A 179 5.19 61.42 -44.55
N GLY A 180 5.02 60.67 -43.46
CA GLY A 180 4.72 61.26 -42.15
C GLY A 180 3.26 61.67 -41.96
N ARG A 181 3.03 62.81 -41.31
CA ARG A 181 1.68 63.26 -40.87
C ARG A 181 0.78 63.67 -42.05
N GLU A 182 1.35 64.06 -43.18
CA GLU A 182 0.65 64.56 -44.38
C GLU A 182 0.20 63.46 -45.34
N ALA A 183 0.65 62.22 -45.15
CA ALA A 183 0.26 61.11 -46.03
C ALA A 183 -1.26 60.92 -46.02
N ARG A 184 -1.90 60.76 -47.17
CA ARG A 184 -3.34 60.44 -47.25
C ARG A 184 -3.68 59.17 -46.45
N ARG A 185 -4.92 59.03 -45.99
CA ARG A 185 -5.40 57.80 -45.31
C ARG A 185 -5.88 56.78 -46.35
N CYS A 186 -5.74 55.50 -46.05
CA CYS A 186 -6.13 54.41 -46.95
C CYS A 186 -7.63 54.45 -47.29
N GLY A 187 -8.50 54.71 -46.30
CA GLY A 187 -9.94 54.91 -46.47
C GLY A 187 -10.72 53.68 -46.96
N ALA A 188 -10.04 52.52 -47.10
CA ALA A 188 -10.67 51.28 -47.51
C ALA A 188 -11.79 50.88 -46.55
N ASP A 189 -12.88 50.38 -47.12
CA ASP A 189 -13.99 49.82 -46.35
C ASP A 189 -13.54 48.50 -45.72
N LEU A 190 -13.46 48.47 -44.38
CA LEU A 190 -13.06 47.28 -43.64
C LEU A 190 -14.20 46.26 -43.56
N THR A 191 -15.45 46.66 -43.77
CA THR A 191 -16.57 45.72 -43.81
C THR A 191 -16.50 44.80 -45.03
N ALA A 192 -15.79 45.21 -46.09
CA ALA A 192 -15.57 44.44 -47.30
C ALA A 192 -14.41 43.43 -47.20
N ALA A 193 -13.75 43.32 -46.04
CA ALA A 193 -12.69 42.32 -45.86
C ALA A 193 -13.26 40.90 -45.95
N GLU A 194 -12.60 40.04 -46.73
CA GLU A 194 -12.90 38.61 -46.78
C GLU A 194 -12.36 37.92 -45.53
N VAL A 195 -13.14 36.98 -44.99
CA VAL A 195 -12.79 36.19 -43.80
C VAL A 195 -13.14 34.74 -44.02
N LEU A 196 -12.37 33.85 -43.41
CA LEU A 196 -12.64 32.42 -43.42
C LEU A 196 -13.86 32.10 -42.56
N ASP A 197 -14.93 31.61 -43.20
CA ASP A 197 -16.10 31.07 -42.50
C ASP A 197 -15.78 29.73 -41.83
N LEU A 198 -16.27 29.59 -40.60
CA LEU A 198 -16.06 28.41 -39.77
C LEU A 198 -17.40 27.70 -39.55
N PRO A 199 -17.49 26.37 -39.77
CA PRO A 199 -18.68 25.60 -39.44
C PRO A 199 -19.07 25.75 -37.96
N GLY A 200 -20.36 25.67 -37.62
CA GLY A 200 -20.83 25.94 -36.25
C GLY A 200 -20.21 25.07 -35.15
N ALA A 201 -19.82 23.82 -35.45
CA ALA A 201 -19.15 22.92 -34.52
C ALA A 201 -17.61 23.01 -34.54
N HIS A 202 -17.04 23.98 -35.25
CA HIS A 202 -15.61 24.06 -35.50
C HIS A 202 -14.82 24.27 -34.19
N PRO A 203 -13.70 23.52 -33.96
CA PRO A 203 -12.89 23.62 -32.74
C PRO A 203 -12.46 25.05 -32.38
N ALA A 204 -12.11 25.88 -33.36
CA ALA A 204 -11.72 27.28 -33.12
C ALA A 204 -12.84 28.13 -32.52
N LEU A 205 -14.10 27.92 -32.91
CA LEU A 205 -15.23 28.67 -32.34
C LEU A 205 -15.47 28.25 -30.88
N ARG A 206 -15.41 26.94 -30.60
CA ARG A 206 -15.50 26.41 -29.23
C ARG A 206 -14.36 26.93 -28.36
N ALA A 207 -13.15 26.99 -28.93
CA ALA A 207 -11.98 27.51 -28.27
C ALA A 207 -12.11 29.00 -27.93
N GLN A 208 -12.56 29.83 -28.87
CA GLN A 208 -12.83 31.25 -28.63
C GLN A 208 -13.89 31.44 -27.53
N ALA A 209 -15.04 30.77 -27.66
CA ALA A 209 -16.12 30.87 -26.67
C ALA A 209 -15.68 30.42 -25.26
N LEU A 210 -14.75 29.47 -25.16
CA LEU A 210 -14.19 29.07 -23.88
C LEU A 210 -13.24 30.14 -23.31
N ILE A 211 -12.38 30.72 -24.14
CA ILE A 211 -11.48 31.80 -23.74
C ILE A 211 -12.28 32.98 -23.19
N ASP A 212 -13.35 33.38 -23.87
CA ASP A 212 -14.19 34.48 -23.44
C ASP A 212 -14.82 34.18 -22.07
N ARG A 213 -15.36 32.96 -21.89
CA ARG A 213 -15.86 32.49 -20.58
C ARG A 213 -14.78 32.45 -19.49
N ILE A 214 -13.57 31.98 -19.78
CA ILE A 214 -12.46 31.96 -18.82
C ILE A 214 -12.15 33.38 -18.33
N ILE A 215 -12.16 34.35 -19.25
CA ILE A 215 -11.86 35.75 -18.95
C ILE A 215 -12.96 36.37 -18.08
N ASP A 216 -14.23 36.11 -18.42
CA ASP A 216 -15.38 36.68 -17.70
C ASP A 216 -15.63 36.00 -16.33
N ASP A 217 -15.50 34.67 -16.22
CA ASP A 217 -15.78 33.91 -14.99
C ASP A 217 -14.69 34.05 -13.91
N GLY A 218 -13.45 34.35 -14.32
CA GLY A 218 -12.28 34.53 -13.43
C GLY A 218 -11.74 33.26 -12.75
N VAL A 219 -12.54 32.19 -12.60
CA VAL A 219 -12.13 30.89 -12.03
C VAL A 219 -12.67 29.73 -12.87
N VAL A 220 -11.78 28.81 -13.21
CA VAL A 220 -12.05 27.71 -14.14
C VAL A 220 -12.27 26.39 -13.41
N ARG A 221 -13.32 25.65 -13.80
CA ARG A 221 -13.79 24.42 -13.15
C ARG A 221 -14.13 23.27 -14.11
N PHE A 222 -13.65 23.30 -15.34
CA PHE A 222 -13.90 22.25 -16.34
C PHE A 222 -12.63 21.43 -16.62
N GLY A 223 -12.81 20.27 -17.26
CA GLY A 223 -11.71 19.42 -17.72
C GLY A 223 -10.77 19.04 -16.58
N VAL A 224 -9.47 19.18 -16.80
CA VAL A 224 -8.42 18.86 -15.81
C VAL A 224 -8.50 19.71 -14.54
N TYR A 225 -9.22 20.84 -14.58
CA TYR A 225 -9.41 21.76 -13.45
C TYR A 225 -10.66 21.46 -12.61
N ALA A 226 -11.45 20.44 -12.96
CA ALA A 226 -12.71 20.15 -12.26
C ALA A 226 -12.53 19.82 -10.77
N ARG A 227 -11.46 19.07 -10.42
CA ARG A 227 -11.16 18.70 -9.02
C ARG A 227 -10.45 19.81 -8.24
N LEU A 228 -9.61 20.58 -8.92
CA LEU A 228 -8.76 21.62 -8.34
C LEU A 228 -8.89 22.90 -9.17
N PRO A 229 -9.95 23.71 -8.94
CA PRO A 229 -10.21 24.93 -9.69
C PRO A 229 -9.01 25.87 -9.73
N GLN A 230 -8.76 26.48 -10.89
CA GLN A 230 -7.62 27.37 -11.10
C GLN A 230 -8.08 28.79 -11.47
N PRO A 231 -7.36 29.84 -11.06
CA PRO A 231 -7.61 31.21 -11.52
C PRO A 231 -7.47 31.31 -13.05
N ALA A 232 -8.28 32.16 -13.68
CA ALA A 232 -8.25 32.38 -15.13
C ALA A 232 -6.85 32.71 -15.66
N ALA A 233 -6.09 33.53 -14.93
CA ALA A 233 -4.72 33.89 -15.31
C ALA A 233 -3.79 32.67 -15.42
N SER A 234 -3.92 31.68 -14.52
CA SER A 234 -3.14 30.43 -14.57
C SER A 234 -3.57 29.54 -15.72
N VAL A 235 -4.88 29.40 -15.97
CA VAL A 235 -5.38 28.61 -17.10
C VAL A 235 -4.99 29.23 -18.45
N LEU A 236 -5.05 30.56 -18.57
CA LEU A 236 -4.55 31.25 -19.76
C LEU A 236 -3.03 31.08 -19.90
N ALA A 237 -2.27 31.07 -18.80
CA ALA A 237 -0.85 30.75 -18.84
C ALA A 237 -0.61 29.30 -19.33
N ASP A 238 -1.46 28.36 -18.94
CA ASP A 238 -1.42 26.95 -19.38
C ASP A 238 -1.74 26.79 -20.87
N ILE A 239 -2.79 27.47 -21.36
CA ILE A 239 -3.15 27.49 -22.78
C ILE A 239 -2.01 28.08 -23.60
N ARG A 240 -1.43 29.20 -23.15
CA ARG A 240 -0.27 29.83 -23.78
C ARG A 240 0.95 28.90 -23.80
N ALA A 241 1.20 28.19 -22.71
CA ALA A 241 2.29 27.25 -22.56
C ALA A 241 2.23 26.11 -23.58
N ILE A 242 1.06 25.45 -23.68
CA ILE A 242 0.84 24.36 -24.63
C ILE A 242 0.81 24.92 -26.06
N GLY A 243 -0.02 25.92 -26.32
CA GLY A 243 -0.23 26.48 -27.66
C GLY A 243 1.05 27.07 -28.26
N GLY A 244 1.85 27.77 -27.46
CA GLY A 244 3.15 28.30 -27.90
C GLY A 244 4.12 27.21 -28.34
N ARG A 245 4.06 26.01 -27.73
CA ARG A 245 4.94 24.89 -28.09
C ARG A 245 4.41 24.06 -29.23
N VAL A 246 3.10 23.85 -29.32
CA VAL A 246 2.48 23.29 -30.51
C VAL A 246 2.96 24.06 -31.73
N LEU A 247 2.94 25.40 -31.68
CA LEU A 247 3.42 26.26 -32.77
C LEU A 247 4.95 26.28 -32.99
N SER A 248 5.75 25.80 -32.03
CA SER A 248 7.21 25.87 -32.10
C SER A 248 7.89 24.54 -32.39
N TYR A 249 7.30 23.43 -31.93
CA TYR A 249 7.93 22.11 -31.94
C TYR A 249 7.24 21.13 -32.86
N ALA A 250 5.93 21.29 -33.11
CA ALA A 250 5.23 20.42 -34.04
C ALA A 250 5.69 20.73 -35.46
N THR A 251 5.86 19.68 -36.25
CA THR A 251 6.05 19.82 -37.69
C THR A 251 4.77 20.32 -38.35
N ASP A 252 4.87 20.87 -39.56
CA ASP A 252 3.68 21.30 -40.30
C ASP A 252 2.73 20.13 -40.56
N GLU A 253 3.25 18.94 -40.85
CA GLU A 253 2.42 17.73 -41.02
C GLU A 253 1.66 17.39 -39.73
N GLU A 254 2.32 17.44 -38.57
CA GLU A 254 1.70 17.14 -37.28
C GLU A 254 0.64 18.17 -36.87
N LEU A 255 0.88 19.45 -37.16
CA LEU A 255 -0.08 20.53 -36.94
C LEU A 255 -1.32 20.32 -37.81
N LEU A 256 -1.10 20.08 -39.11
CA LEU A 256 -2.16 19.95 -40.10
C LEU A 256 -3.03 18.69 -39.86
N ALA A 257 -2.44 17.62 -39.34
CA ALA A 257 -3.19 16.42 -38.93
C ALA A 257 -4.16 16.66 -37.76
N ARG A 258 -4.00 17.76 -37.00
CA ARG A 258 -4.74 18.05 -35.77
C ARG A 258 -5.70 19.23 -35.89
N VAL A 259 -5.72 19.91 -37.03
CA VAL A 259 -6.59 21.05 -37.29
C VAL A 259 -7.56 20.72 -38.43
N GLY A 260 -8.73 21.36 -38.42
CA GLY A 260 -9.69 21.22 -39.51
C GLY A 260 -9.11 21.67 -40.86
N PRO A 261 -9.61 21.12 -41.99
CA PRO A 261 -9.12 21.46 -43.32
C PRO A 261 -9.18 22.97 -43.61
N GLU A 262 -10.14 23.68 -43.03
CA GLU A 262 -10.32 25.13 -43.18
C GLU A 262 -9.12 25.90 -42.61
N LEU A 263 -8.70 25.59 -41.37
CA LEU A 263 -7.53 26.23 -40.76
C LEU A 263 -6.22 25.78 -41.43
N ALA A 264 -6.17 24.54 -41.91
CA ALA A 264 -4.99 24.00 -42.58
C ALA A 264 -4.63 24.78 -43.86
N VAL A 265 -5.64 25.08 -44.69
CA VAL A 265 -5.46 25.85 -45.92
C VAL A 265 -5.02 27.28 -45.61
N GLU A 266 -5.73 27.94 -44.68
CA GLU A 266 -5.43 29.32 -44.28
C GLU A 266 -4.02 29.45 -43.67
N TYR A 267 -3.59 28.45 -42.87
CA TYR A 267 -2.26 28.45 -42.26
C TYR A 267 -1.15 28.32 -43.29
N ARG A 268 -1.31 27.46 -44.31
CA ARG A 268 -0.34 27.32 -45.42
C ARG A 268 -0.23 28.60 -46.23
N ALA A 269 -1.36 29.24 -46.57
CA ALA A 269 -1.36 30.50 -47.31
C ALA A 269 -0.57 31.60 -46.58
N VAL A 270 -0.67 31.64 -45.24
CA VAL A 270 0.09 32.58 -44.42
C VAL A 270 1.60 32.28 -44.39
N ASP A 271 2.01 31.00 -44.33
CA ASP A 271 3.43 30.63 -44.31
C ASP A 271 4.11 30.89 -45.67
N GLU A 272 3.41 30.60 -46.78
CA GLU A 272 3.86 30.87 -48.15
C GLU A 272 4.09 32.38 -48.39
N GLN A 273 3.22 33.23 -47.84
CA GLN A 273 3.35 34.70 -47.92
C GLN A 273 4.48 35.25 -47.04
N GLY A 274 4.94 34.50 -46.03
CA GLY A 274 5.98 34.92 -45.08
C GLY A 274 7.43 34.73 -45.55
N GLY A 275 7.67 33.88 -46.55
CA GLY A 275 8.99 33.59 -47.14
C GLY A 275 10.06 33.05 -46.16
N ALA A 276 11.31 32.92 -46.61
CA ALA A 276 12.46 32.35 -45.86
C ALA A 276 12.77 33.00 -44.49
N ARG A 277 12.20 34.20 -44.21
CA ARG A 277 12.27 34.86 -42.89
C ARG A 277 11.38 34.18 -41.83
N SER A 278 10.30 33.50 -42.23
CA SER A 278 9.46 32.65 -41.37
C SER A 278 10.28 31.52 -40.72
N GLY A 279 11.11 30.84 -41.53
CA GLY A 279 11.97 29.74 -41.09
C GLY A 279 13.08 30.13 -40.10
N GLN A 280 13.71 31.30 -40.28
CA GLN A 280 14.71 31.82 -39.32
C GLN A 280 14.09 32.27 -37.99
N VAL A 281 12.85 32.78 -38.00
CA VAL A 281 12.10 33.15 -36.78
C VAL A 281 11.61 31.91 -36.02
N ARG A 282 11.27 30.82 -36.73
CA ARG A 282 10.99 29.50 -36.11
C ARG A 282 12.21 28.97 -35.34
N GLN A 283 13.42 29.13 -35.88
CA GLN A 283 14.68 28.65 -35.27
C GLN A 283 15.27 29.56 -34.18
N SER A 284 15.01 30.88 -34.22
CA SER A 284 15.62 31.87 -33.31
C SER A 284 14.91 32.00 -31.93
N ARG A 285 13.83 31.27 -31.68
CA ARG A 285 12.99 31.46 -30.49
C ARG A 285 13.57 30.77 -29.25
N THR A 286 14.47 31.45 -28.57
CA THR A 286 14.91 31.10 -27.20
C THR A 286 13.79 31.17 -26.16
N LYS A 287 12.63 31.82 -26.45
CA LYS A 287 11.39 31.80 -25.62
C LYS A 287 10.11 32.03 -26.45
N PRO A 288 9.53 31.01 -27.11
CA PRO A 288 8.40 31.20 -28.04
C PRO A 288 7.07 31.61 -27.39
N ALA A 289 6.92 31.49 -26.07
CA ALA A 289 5.61 31.50 -25.40
C ALA A 289 5.17 32.84 -24.78
N LEU A 290 5.87 33.97 -24.99
CA LEU A 290 5.50 35.24 -24.34
C LEU A 290 4.67 36.18 -25.23
N GLU A 291 4.89 36.20 -26.55
CA GLU A 291 4.17 37.09 -27.46
C GLU A 291 2.98 36.37 -28.11
N ALA A 292 1.85 37.08 -28.21
CA ALA A 292 0.66 36.55 -28.88
C ALA A 292 0.96 36.29 -30.38
N PRO A 293 0.44 35.19 -30.96
CA PRO A 293 0.60 34.94 -32.40
C PRO A 293 0.10 36.12 -33.22
N ALA A 294 0.87 36.53 -34.23
CA ALA A 294 0.54 37.70 -35.06
C ALA A 294 -0.80 37.51 -35.78
N ARG A 295 -1.01 36.33 -36.37
CA ARG A 295 -2.18 36.00 -37.21
C ARG A 295 -3.26 35.26 -36.45
N ALA A 296 -4.52 35.47 -36.83
CA ALA A 296 -5.70 34.88 -36.21
C ALA A 296 -5.69 33.37 -36.35
N VAL A 297 -5.38 32.85 -37.55
CA VAL A 297 -5.26 31.40 -37.80
C VAL A 297 -4.23 30.73 -36.88
N THR A 298 -3.05 31.33 -36.68
CA THR A 298 -2.01 30.77 -35.81
C THR A 298 -2.45 30.73 -34.35
N ALA A 299 -3.16 31.78 -33.89
CA ALA A 299 -3.74 31.79 -32.55
C ALA A 299 -4.85 30.73 -32.41
N ALA A 300 -5.71 30.58 -33.42
CA ALA A 300 -6.78 29.58 -33.44
C ALA A 300 -6.22 28.16 -33.32
N ILE A 301 -5.16 27.83 -34.06
CA ILE A 301 -4.50 26.51 -34.00
C ILE A 301 -3.92 26.25 -32.61
N GLY A 302 -3.08 27.16 -32.11
CA GLY A 302 -2.40 26.98 -30.83
C GLY A 302 -3.38 26.88 -29.65
N VAL A 303 -4.40 27.74 -29.62
CA VAL A 303 -5.43 27.72 -28.57
C VAL A 303 -6.31 26.48 -28.67
N SER A 304 -6.74 26.08 -29.87
CA SER A 304 -7.59 24.90 -30.05
C SER A 304 -6.88 23.62 -29.62
N ALA A 305 -5.61 23.45 -29.99
CA ALA A 305 -4.81 22.31 -29.57
C ALA A 305 -4.60 22.26 -28.05
N ALA A 306 -4.35 23.41 -27.42
CA ALA A 306 -4.22 23.47 -25.97
C ALA A 306 -5.54 23.14 -25.24
N ILE A 307 -6.65 23.64 -25.77
CA ILE A 307 -7.99 23.40 -25.23
C ILE A 307 -8.39 21.94 -25.36
N ASP A 308 -7.99 21.24 -26.43
CA ASP A 308 -8.23 19.81 -26.61
C ASP A 308 -7.55 18.96 -25.52
N VAL A 309 -6.35 19.35 -25.09
CA VAL A 309 -5.63 18.71 -23.97
C VAL A 309 -6.31 19.02 -22.63
N LEU A 310 -6.58 20.31 -22.36
CA LEU A 310 -7.05 20.76 -21.05
C LEU A 310 -8.52 20.43 -20.76
N HIS A 311 -9.32 20.14 -21.79
CA HIS A 311 -10.71 19.69 -21.62
C HIS A 311 -10.89 18.22 -21.26
N CYS A 312 -9.82 17.42 -21.25
CA CYS A 312 -9.90 16.03 -20.79
C CYS A 312 -10.47 15.96 -19.35
N SER A 313 -11.22 14.90 -19.06
CA SER A 313 -11.87 14.67 -17.77
C SER A 313 -10.89 14.49 -16.60
N ASP A 314 -9.67 14.06 -16.90
CA ASP A 314 -8.65 13.70 -15.93
C ASP A 314 -7.24 13.94 -16.50
N LEU A 315 -6.27 13.90 -15.59
CA LEU A 315 -4.87 14.21 -15.85
C LEU A 315 -4.21 13.18 -16.77
N ALA A 316 -4.57 11.90 -16.65
CA ALA A 316 -4.02 10.82 -17.47
C ALA A 316 -4.43 10.98 -18.95
N ALA A 317 -5.71 11.23 -19.21
CA ALA A 317 -6.21 11.50 -20.56
C ALA A 317 -5.59 12.78 -21.16
N ALA A 318 -5.39 13.82 -20.36
CA ALA A 318 -4.69 15.03 -20.81
C ALA A 318 -3.21 14.75 -21.15
N ALA A 319 -2.53 13.96 -20.32
CA ALA A 319 -1.15 13.57 -20.54
C ALA A 319 -0.96 12.77 -21.83
N ASP A 320 -1.87 11.83 -22.11
CA ASP A 320 -1.88 11.05 -23.35
C ASP A 320 -2.09 11.94 -24.58
N ARG A 321 -3.03 12.90 -24.50
CA ARG A 321 -3.23 13.88 -25.59
C ARG A 321 -2.05 14.83 -25.78
N LEU A 322 -1.26 15.09 -24.75
CA LEU A 322 -0.06 15.94 -24.84
C LEU A 322 1.18 15.15 -25.28
N ARG A 323 1.19 13.82 -25.10
CA ARG A 323 2.38 12.96 -25.24
C ARG A 323 3.07 13.07 -26.60
N TRP A 324 2.29 13.17 -27.68
CA TRP A 324 2.86 13.30 -29.04
C TRP A 324 3.82 14.50 -29.13
N LEU A 325 3.50 15.63 -28.51
CA LEU A 325 4.34 16.84 -28.57
C LEU A 325 5.67 16.63 -27.85
N VAL A 326 5.67 15.82 -26.78
CA VAL A 326 6.88 15.44 -26.04
C VAL A 326 7.74 14.51 -26.91
N THR A 327 7.12 13.52 -27.56
CA THR A 327 7.80 12.56 -28.44
C THR A 327 8.44 13.27 -29.62
N SER A 328 7.68 14.06 -30.38
CA SER A 328 8.17 14.78 -31.56
C SER A 328 9.30 15.75 -31.21
N ALA A 329 9.22 16.44 -30.07
CA ALA A 329 10.30 17.31 -29.61
C ALA A 329 11.60 16.52 -29.34
N ARG A 330 11.52 15.32 -28.74
CA ARG A 330 12.69 14.47 -28.49
C ARG A 330 13.27 13.89 -29.78
N GLU A 331 12.42 13.44 -30.70
CA GLU A 331 12.83 12.92 -32.01
C GLU A 331 13.52 13.97 -32.89
N THR A 332 13.11 15.24 -32.76
CA THR A 332 13.76 16.39 -33.42
C THR A 332 15.03 16.87 -32.70
N GLY A 333 15.50 16.15 -31.67
CA GLY A 333 16.75 16.42 -30.97
C GLY A 333 16.64 17.43 -29.82
N LEU A 334 15.44 17.87 -29.44
CA LEU A 334 15.27 18.74 -28.27
C LEU A 334 15.32 17.91 -26.99
N SER A 335 16.15 18.35 -26.04
CA SER A 335 16.18 17.74 -24.70
C SER A 335 14.94 18.16 -23.90
N VAL A 336 13.98 17.25 -23.74
CA VAL A 336 12.79 17.45 -22.90
C VAL A 336 12.92 16.61 -21.63
N GLN A 337 13.15 17.27 -20.50
CA GLN A 337 13.41 16.68 -19.19
C GLN A 337 12.50 17.31 -18.14
N PRO A 338 12.14 16.64 -17.04
CA PRO A 338 11.30 17.22 -15.99
C PRO A 338 11.74 18.60 -15.47
N THR A 339 13.06 18.87 -15.47
CA THR A 339 13.64 20.16 -15.02
C THR A 339 13.51 21.29 -16.03
N ASN A 340 13.33 20.99 -17.32
CA ASN A 340 13.15 21.98 -18.39
C ASN A 340 11.77 21.89 -19.07
N ILE A 341 10.96 20.89 -18.68
CA ILE A 341 9.59 20.69 -19.15
C ILE A 341 8.62 21.67 -18.49
N GLY A 342 9.03 22.45 -17.47
CA GLY A 342 8.20 23.51 -16.89
C GLY A 342 7.90 24.59 -17.92
N TRP A 343 6.93 24.31 -18.78
CA TRP A 343 6.83 24.90 -20.10
C TRP A 343 6.19 26.27 -20.04
N GLY A 344 6.93 27.29 -19.60
CA GLY A 344 6.42 28.66 -19.51
C GLY A 344 6.37 29.18 -18.08
N THR A 345 6.05 30.46 -17.94
CA THR A 345 5.99 31.12 -16.63
C THR A 345 4.57 31.11 -16.09
N ARG A 346 4.43 30.90 -14.77
CA ARG A 346 3.15 30.96 -14.03
C ARG A 346 2.11 29.93 -14.47
N ILE A 347 2.57 28.79 -15.02
CA ILE A 347 1.71 27.65 -15.29
C ILE A 347 1.15 27.07 -13.99
N SER A 348 -0.02 26.44 -14.06
CA SER A 348 -0.64 25.82 -12.89
C SER A 348 0.12 24.55 -12.46
N PRO A 349 -0.03 24.14 -11.18
CA PRO A 349 0.40 22.81 -10.74
C PRO A 349 -0.26 21.68 -11.54
N ILE A 350 -1.48 21.88 -12.05
CA ILE A 350 -2.20 20.91 -12.87
C ILE A 350 -1.50 20.68 -14.20
N LEU A 351 -1.15 21.73 -14.94
CA LEU A 351 -0.42 21.58 -16.20
C LEU A 351 0.97 20.97 -15.95
N THR A 352 1.64 21.36 -14.86
CA THR A 352 2.91 20.74 -14.47
C THR A 352 2.75 19.23 -14.29
N GLY A 353 1.68 18.78 -13.62
CA GLY A 353 1.35 17.37 -13.46
C GLY A 353 1.06 16.67 -14.80
N VAL A 354 0.27 17.29 -15.69
CA VAL A 354 -0.01 16.78 -17.04
C VAL A 354 1.28 16.57 -17.83
N GLN A 355 2.22 17.52 -17.77
CA GLN A 355 3.51 17.44 -18.46
C GLN A 355 4.39 16.30 -17.92
N LEU A 356 4.44 16.14 -16.59
CA LEU A 356 5.20 15.06 -15.96
C LEU A 356 4.60 13.69 -16.26
N ALA A 357 3.27 13.56 -16.24
CA ALA A 357 2.59 12.33 -16.65
C ALA A 357 2.84 12.01 -18.13
N ALA A 358 2.84 13.01 -19.01
CA ALA A 358 3.13 12.82 -20.43
C ALA A 358 4.58 12.34 -20.67
N LEU A 359 5.53 12.76 -19.82
CA LEU A 359 6.92 12.30 -19.84
C LEU A 359 7.11 10.89 -19.27
N SER A 360 6.22 10.44 -18.38
CA SER A 360 6.43 9.24 -17.56
C SER A 360 6.99 8.02 -18.30
N PRO A 361 6.47 7.62 -19.48
CA PRO A 361 6.96 6.44 -20.20
C PRO A 361 8.40 6.55 -20.71
N MET A 362 8.95 7.77 -20.71
CA MET A 362 10.28 8.07 -21.23
C MET A 362 11.27 8.47 -20.12
N LEU A 363 10.87 8.32 -18.86
CA LEU A 363 11.70 8.52 -17.68
C LEU A 363 12.20 7.18 -17.18
N ASP A 364 13.39 7.16 -16.62
CA ASP A 364 13.89 5.99 -15.91
C ASP A 364 13.04 5.73 -14.64
N PRO A 365 13.06 4.51 -14.07
CA PRO A 365 12.30 4.19 -12.87
C PRO A 365 12.57 5.14 -11.69
N SER A 366 13.79 5.65 -11.60
CA SER A 366 14.18 6.55 -10.50
C SER A 366 13.52 7.93 -10.64
N ASP A 367 13.46 8.48 -11.86
CA ASP A 367 12.77 9.75 -12.12
C ASP A 367 11.25 9.59 -12.06
N GLN A 368 10.67 8.45 -12.47
CA GLN A 368 9.23 8.20 -12.29
C GLN A 368 8.83 8.30 -10.80
N LEU A 369 9.66 7.78 -9.88
CA LEU A 369 9.47 7.97 -8.45
C LEU A 369 9.73 9.42 -8.00
N ARG A 370 10.83 10.06 -8.43
CA ARG A 370 11.15 11.46 -8.05
C ARG A 370 10.02 12.42 -8.38
N TYR A 371 9.46 12.31 -9.57
CA TYR A 371 8.42 13.21 -10.06
C TYR A 371 7.00 12.69 -9.80
N ARG A 372 6.86 11.55 -9.10
CA ARG A 372 5.59 10.98 -8.66
C ARG A 372 4.62 10.78 -9.84
N THR A 373 5.14 10.29 -10.97
CA THR A 373 4.42 10.32 -12.25
C THR A 373 3.19 9.40 -12.29
N HIS A 374 3.11 8.43 -11.39
CA HIS A 374 1.96 7.53 -11.20
C HIS A 374 1.03 7.93 -10.03
N SER A 375 1.15 9.16 -9.53
CA SER A 375 0.21 9.72 -8.55
C SER A 375 -0.95 10.46 -9.23
N ASP A 376 -2.00 10.77 -8.47
CA ASP A 376 -3.15 11.55 -8.98
C ASP A 376 -2.75 12.94 -9.47
N LEU A 377 -1.68 13.51 -8.90
CA LEU A 377 -1.13 14.79 -9.32
C LEU A 377 0.40 14.73 -9.24
N PRO A 378 1.08 14.38 -10.34
CA PRO A 378 2.54 14.44 -10.41
C PRO A 378 3.05 15.85 -10.11
N THR A 379 4.16 15.95 -9.39
CA THR A 379 4.69 17.24 -8.94
C THR A 379 6.19 17.33 -9.12
N LEU A 380 6.68 18.56 -9.32
CA LEU A 380 8.10 18.83 -9.21
C LEU A 380 8.58 18.60 -7.76
N VAL A 381 9.86 18.26 -7.65
CA VAL A 381 10.55 18.00 -6.38
C VAL A 381 10.56 19.25 -5.48
N THR A 382 10.27 19.05 -4.19
CA THR A 382 10.26 20.11 -3.17
C THR A 382 11.48 20.01 -2.24
N SER A 383 11.83 21.12 -1.59
CA SER A 383 12.91 21.14 -0.60
C SER A 383 12.41 20.64 0.76
N GLY A 384 13.28 20.05 1.58
CA GLY A 384 12.95 19.56 2.93
C GLY A 384 12.35 18.16 3.01
N ARG A 385 11.70 17.67 1.93
CA ARG A 385 11.12 16.32 1.91
C ARG A 385 12.13 15.19 2.17
N ALA A 386 13.35 15.32 1.64
CA ALA A 386 14.41 14.34 1.84
C ALA A 386 14.82 14.18 3.31
N GLU A 387 14.83 15.26 4.08
CA GLU A 387 15.18 15.21 5.51
C GLU A 387 14.10 14.49 6.32
N LEU A 388 12.82 14.79 6.05
CA LEU A 388 11.69 14.10 6.68
C LEU A 388 11.66 12.61 6.35
N LEU A 389 11.87 12.24 5.08
CA LEU A 389 11.94 10.84 4.66
C LEU A 389 13.14 10.13 5.30
N ALA A 390 14.30 10.76 5.38
CA ALA A 390 15.47 10.17 6.04
C ALA A 390 15.17 9.90 7.52
N ARG A 391 14.60 10.89 8.23
CA ARG A 391 14.27 10.79 9.65
C ARG A 391 13.28 9.68 9.96
N HIS A 392 12.24 9.56 9.13
CA HIS A 392 11.07 8.72 9.42
C HIS A 392 11.00 7.41 8.66
N THR A 393 11.99 7.09 7.82
CA THR A 393 12.03 5.80 7.11
C THR A 393 13.02 4.85 7.77
N PRO A 394 12.61 3.61 8.12
CA PRO A 394 13.52 2.60 8.64
C PRO A 394 14.55 2.16 7.59
N THR A 395 15.69 1.62 8.03
CA THR A 395 16.68 1.05 7.11
C THR A 395 16.07 -0.10 6.29
N GLN A 396 15.41 -1.06 6.94
CA GLN A 396 14.54 -2.02 6.27
C GLN A 396 13.10 -1.50 6.23
N PHE A 397 12.51 -1.48 5.05
CA PHE A 397 11.11 -1.09 4.86
C PHE A 397 10.18 -1.84 5.80
N TRP A 398 9.10 -1.19 6.23
CA TRP A 398 8.14 -1.77 7.16
C TRP A 398 7.63 -3.12 6.65
N ALA A 399 7.60 -4.08 7.54
CA ALA A 399 7.56 -5.46 7.12
C ALA A 399 6.19 -5.85 6.56
N GLY A 400 5.10 -5.52 7.24
CA GLY A 400 3.73 -5.85 6.80
C GLY A 400 3.39 -5.22 5.44
N ILE A 401 3.71 -3.94 5.27
CA ILE A 401 3.45 -3.20 4.02
C ILE A 401 4.47 -3.53 2.90
N SER A 402 5.58 -4.22 3.18
CA SER A 402 6.53 -4.65 2.14
C SER A 402 6.05 -5.84 1.31
N LEU A 403 5.18 -6.69 1.87
CA LEU A 403 4.75 -7.94 1.23
C LEU A 403 4.06 -7.71 -0.12
N PRO A 404 3.11 -6.75 -0.26
CA PRO A 404 2.47 -6.46 -1.54
C PRO A 404 3.42 -6.05 -2.67
N PHE A 405 4.59 -5.49 -2.36
CA PHE A 405 5.58 -5.07 -3.38
C PHE A 405 6.49 -6.22 -3.86
N THR A 406 6.28 -7.45 -3.36
CA THR A 406 7.21 -8.56 -3.60
C THR A 406 6.99 -9.22 -4.96
N VAL A 407 7.91 -9.01 -5.90
CA VAL A 407 7.97 -9.77 -7.17
C VAL A 407 8.87 -11.01 -7.04
N PRO A 408 8.52 -12.16 -7.65
CA PRO A 408 9.34 -13.38 -7.60
C PRO A 408 10.79 -13.20 -8.06
N ALA A 409 11.00 -12.37 -9.08
CA ALA A 409 12.32 -12.07 -9.64
C ALA A 409 13.24 -11.28 -8.68
N ALA A 410 12.67 -10.53 -7.74
CA ALA A 410 13.42 -9.71 -6.79
C ALA A 410 13.68 -10.41 -5.44
N ARG A 411 13.34 -11.71 -5.30
CA ARG A 411 13.54 -12.49 -4.06
C ARG A 411 15.00 -12.62 -3.60
N ARG A 412 15.97 -12.46 -4.51
CA ARG A 412 17.41 -12.46 -4.18
C ARG A 412 17.94 -11.09 -3.79
N THR A 413 17.16 -10.04 -4.04
CA THR A 413 17.50 -8.68 -3.68
C THR A 413 17.14 -8.46 -2.22
N MET A 414 17.90 -7.64 -1.49
CA MET A 414 17.52 -7.17 -0.15
C MET A 414 16.29 -6.25 -0.25
N MET A 415 15.14 -6.82 -0.59
CA MET A 415 13.90 -6.16 -1.01
C MET A 415 13.53 -5.02 -0.08
N ARG A 416 13.47 -5.27 1.23
CA ARG A 416 13.09 -4.27 2.23
C ARG A 416 14.11 -3.12 2.31
N LEU A 417 15.41 -3.37 2.14
CA LEU A 417 16.40 -2.29 2.04
C LEU A 417 16.17 -1.45 0.78
N ALA A 418 15.92 -2.12 -0.34
CA ALA A 418 15.71 -1.47 -1.62
C ALA A 418 14.41 -0.66 -1.67
N LEU A 419 13.33 -1.13 -1.04
CA LEU A 419 12.08 -0.38 -0.89
C LEU A 419 12.26 0.88 -0.03
N SER A 420 12.98 0.80 1.09
CA SER A 420 13.30 1.99 1.89
C SER A 420 14.13 3.01 1.10
N ALA A 421 15.13 2.55 0.35
CA ALA A 421 15.92 3.43 -0.50
C ALA A 421 15.10 4.01 -1.66
N ALA A 422 14.21 3.23 -2.29
CA ALA A 422 13.29 3.70 -3.33
C ALA A 422 12.33 4.77 -2.77
N LEU A 423 11.83 4.60 -1.54
CA LEU A 423 10.99 5.58 -0.86
C LEU A 423 11.68 6.94 -0.73
N GLN A 424 13.00 6.97 -0.48
CA GLN A 424 13.78 8.22 -0.40
C GLN A 424 13.81 8.99 -1.71
N LEU A 425 13.61 8.34 -2.86
CA LEU A 425 13.58 9.02 -4.16
C LEU A 425 12.29 9.83 -4.34
N VAL A 426 11.18 9.40 -3.71
CA VAL A 426 9.85 9.92 -3.99
C VAL A 426 9.74 11.41 -3.61
N GLY A 427 9.58 12.26 -4.62
CA GLY A 427 9.47 13.71 -4.43
C GLY A 427 10.77 14.41 -4.03
N THR A 428 11.94 13.77 -4.16
CA THR A 428 13.24 14.32 -3.73
C THR A 428 14.21 14.50 -4.90
N ARG A 429 15.31 15.24 -4.66
CA ARG A 429 16.43 15.41 -5.61
C ARG A 429 17.52 14.35 -5.44
N LEU A 430 17.30 13.31 -4.64
CA LEU A 430 18.34 12.33 -4.32
C LEU A 430 18.68 11.47 -5.52
N ASN A 431 19.98 11.27 -5.76
CA ASN A 431 20.46 10.22 -6.66
C ASN A 431 20.42 8.85 -5.97
N LEU A 432 20.56 7.78 -6.76
CA LEU A 432 20.45 6.40 -6.27
C LEU A 432 21.43 6.07 -5.14
N THR A 433 22.65 6.60 -5.20
CA THR A 433 23.67 6.40 -4.16
C THR A 433 23.29 7.13 -2.88
N ALA A 434 22.87 8.40 -2.98
CA ALA A 434 22.45 9.20 -1.84
C ALA A 434 21.20 8.61 -1.16
N ALA A 435 20.25 8.08 -1.93
CA ALA A 435 19.07 7.38 -1.42
C ALA A 435 19.43 6.14 -0.59
N GLY A 436 20.39 5.33 -1.04
CA GLY A 436 20.92 4.19 -0.27
C GLY A 436 21.68 4.62 0.99
N GLN A 437 22.42 5.73 0.94
CA GLN A 437 23.12 6.29 2.10
C GLN A 437 22.16 6.80 3.17
N GLN A 438 21.05 7.46 2.80
CA GLN A 438 20.09 8.01 3.76
C GLN A 438 19.42 6.95 4.64
N VAL A 439 19.25 5.73 4.13
CA VAL A 439 18.69 4.61 4.89
C VAL A 439 19.77 3.80 5.62
N GLY A 440 20.97 4.36 5.78
CA GLY A 440 22.06 3.76 6.58
C GLY A 440 23.19 3.13 5.77
N GLY A 441 23.26 3.32 4.44
CA GLY A 441 24.43 2.94 3.64
C GLY A 441 24.58 1.45 3.31
N HIS A 442 23.57 0.63 3.61
CA HIS A 442 23.61 -0.83 3.41
C HIS A 442 23.27 -1.26 1.96
N LEU A 443 22.97 -0.31 1.07
CA LEU A 443 22.59 -0.58 -0.31
C LEU A 443 23.34 0.34 -1.27
N ALA A 444 24.11 -0.25 -2.19
CA ALA A 444 24.80 0.50 -3.23
C ALA A 444 23.83 0.98 -4.33
N GLY A 445 24.09 2.15 -4.91
CA GLY A 445 23.21 2.77 -5.92
C GLY A 445 22.94 1.89 -7.15
N HIS A 446 23.92 1.11 -7.62
CA HIS A 446 23.72 0.17 -8.74
C HIS A 446 22.83 -1.03 -8.38
N ALA A 447 22.82 -1.45 -7.11
CA ALA A 447 21.93 -2.51 -6.64
C ALA A 447 20.48 -1.99 -6.57
N LEU A 448 20.29 -0.74 -6.15
CA LEU A 448 18.99 -0.06 -6.21
C LEU A 448 18.50 0.10 -7.66
N SER A 449 19.38 0.52 -8.60
CA SER A 449 19.03 0.61 -10.02
C SER A 449 18.51 -0.72 -10.56
N ARG A 450 19.25 -1.81 -10.33
CA ARG A 450 18.85 -3.16 -10.76
C ARG A 450 17.52 -3.59 -10.14
N PHE A 451 17.30 -3.26 -8.86
CA PHE A 451 16.05 -3.54 -8.19
C PHE A 451 14.86 -2.83 -8.85
N LEU A 452 15.01 -1.53 -9.15
CA LEU A 452 13.97 -0.75 -9.81
C LEU A 452 13.69 -1.25 -11.23
N GLN A 453 14.73 -1.66 -11.98
CA GLN A 453 14.55 -2.28 -13.31
C GLN A 453 13.78 -3.60 -13.25
N ILE A 454 14.00 -4.42 -12.21
CA ILE A 454 13.22 -5.65 -12.01
C ILE A 454 11.74 -5.32 -11.75
N LEU A 455 11.46 -4.30 -10.93
CA LEU A 455 10.08 -3.86 -10.68
C LEU A 455 9.43 -3.23 -11.90
N GLU A 456 10.17 -2.44 -12.69
CA GLU A 456 9.69 -1.82 -13.93
C GLU A 456 9.31 -2.87 -14.98
N SER A 457 10.01 -4.02 -15.02
CA SER A 457 9.68 -5.11 -15.94
C SER A 457 8.37 -5.85 -15.60
N ASP A 458 7.80 -5.59 -14.42
CA ASP A 458 6.54 -6.18 -13.98
C ASP A 458 5.34 -5.31 -14.44
N GLN A 459 4.26 -5.95 -14.85
CA GLN A 459 3.07 -5.24 -15.35
C GLN A 459 2.42 -4.31 -14.32
N HIS A 460 2.67 -4.54 -13.03
CA HIS A 460 2.11 -3.77 -11.91
C HIS A 460 2.98 -2.56 -11.53
N TRP A 461 3.98 -2.19 -12.34
CA TRP A 461 4.92 -1.09 -12.03
C TRP A 461 4.24 0.24 -11.68
N SER A 462 3.16 0.60 -12.38
CA SER A 462 2.39 1.83 -12.10
C SER A 462 1.84 1.83 -10.67
N ASP A 463 1.28 0.70 -10.24
CA ASP A 463 0.70 0.54 -8.91
C ASP A 463 1.77 0.45 -7.82
N VAL A 464 2.92 -0.13 -8.13
CA VAL A 464 4.11 -0.09 -7.25
C VAL A 464 4.56 1.36 -7.01
N CYS A 465 4.65 2.17 -8.07
CA CYS A 465 5.00 3.59 -7.95
C CYS A 465 3.94 4.38 -7.17
N ALA A 466 2.65 4.15 -7.44
CA ALA A 466 1.55 4.78 -6.73
C ALA A 466 1.59 4.41 -5.24
N GLY A 467 1.82 3.14 -4.91
CA GLY A 467 1.93 2.63 -3.55
C GLY A 467 3.09 3.27 -2.77
N LEU A 468 4.30 3.28 -3.37
CA LEU A 468 5.45 3.97 -2.77
C LEU A 468 5.19 5.47 -2.60
N THR A 469 4.49 6.09 -3.55
CA THR A 469 4.13 7.50 -3.45
C THR A 469 3.19 7.79 -2.28
N ARG A 470 2.12 7.00 -2.13
CA ARG A 470 1.17 7.12 -1.02
C ARG A 470 1.84 6.91 0.34
N VAL A 471 2.76 5.95 0.45
CA VAL A 471 3.52 5.73 1.68
C VAL A 471 4.43 6.92 1.99
N ALA A 472 5.15 7.43 0.99
CA ALA A 472 6.04 8.58 1.19
C ALA A 472 5.27 9.85 1.56
N ASP A 473 4.11 10.09 0.95
CA ASP A 473 3.24 11.21 1.28
C ASP A 473 2.69 11.11 2.70
N TYR A 474 2.24 9.91 3.12
CA TYR A 474 1.81 9.67 4.49
C TYR A 474 2.92 10.00 5.50
N VAL A 475 4.15 9.51 5.24
CA VAL A 475 5.31 9.76 6.11
C VAL A 475 5.62 11.25 6.24
N VAL A 476 5.52 12.00 5.13
CA VAL A 476 5.87 13.42 5.08
C VAL A 476 4.76 14.31 5.65
N GLU A 477 3.49 13.99 5.40
CA GLU A 477 2.35 14.84 5.77
C GLU A 477 1.79 14.54 7.17
N ARG A 478 1.78 13.26 7.57
CA ARG A 478 1.25 12.82 8.88
C ARG A 478 2.35 12.58 9.91
N GLY A 479 3.59 12.35 9.45
CA GLY A 479 4.68 11.90 10.31
C GLY A 479 4.54 10.44 10.71
N VAL A 480 5.56 9.91 11.38
CA VAL A 480 5.54 8.57 12.00
C VAL A 480 6.03 8.69 13.45
N PRO A 481 5.57 7.84 14.37
CA PRO A 481 5.89 7.98 15.79
C PRO A 481 7.33 7.59 16.15
N ILE A 482 8.08 6.97 15.24
CA ILE A 482 9.47 6.55 15.47
C ILE A 482 10.43 7.45 14.68
N ASP A 483 11.43 8.02 15.35
CA ASP A 483 12.58 8.65 14.70
C ASP A 483 13.60 7.57 14.33
N TYR A 484 13.48 7.01 13.13
CA TYR A 484 14.35 5.94 12.67
C TYR A 484 15.80 6.38 12.46
N GLN A 485 16.04 7.66 12.17
CA GLN A 485 17.40 8.20 12.12
C GLN A 485 18.07 8.15 13.49
N ARG A 486 17.34 8.53 14.55
CA ARG A 486 17.81 8.36 15.93
C ARG A 486 18.00 6.89 16.29
N ARG A 487 17.02 6.03 15.98
CA ARG A 487 17.09 4.58 16.27
C ARG A 487 18.29 3.88 15.61
N ARG A 488 18.69 4.29 14.40
CA ARG A 488 19.90 3.78 13.72
C ARG A 488 21.20 4.06 14.49
N ALA A 489 21.26 5.18 15.21
CA ALA A 489 22.43 5.61 15.96
C ALA A 489 22.47 5.08 17.40
N LEU A 490 21.48 4.26 17.80
CA LEU A 490 21.37 3.73 19.15
C LEU A 490 22.50 2.75 19.46
N ASP A 491 23.15 2.92 20.62
CA ASP A 491 24.16 1.98 21.11
C ASP A 491 23.49 0.71 21.68
N CYS A 492 23.50 -0.35 20.89
CA CYS A 492 22.93 -1.65 21.27
C CYS A 492 23.94 -2.62 21.89
N THR A 493 25.12 -2.18 22.33
CA THR A 493 26.13 -3.05 22.96
C THR A 493 25.63 -3.71 24.24
N GLY A 494 24.87 -2.96 25.06
CA GLY A 494 24.24 -3.44 26.29
C GLY A 494 22.87 -4.11 26.12
N LEU A 495 22.38 -4.28 24.89
CA LEU A 495 21.05 -4.83 24.63
C LEU A 495 20.98 -6.30 25.06
N LEU A 496 20.04 -6.67 25.93
CA LEU A 496 19.78 -8.04 26.38
C LEU A 496 21.05 -8.80 26.85
N PRO A 497 21.59 -8.49 28.04
CA PRO A 497 22.68 -9.26 28.65
C PRO A 497 22.33 -10.74 28.82
N ASP A 498 23.34 -11.61 28.83
CA ASP A 498 23.16 -13.07 28.91
C ASP A 498 22.39 -13.50 30.19
N ASP A 499 22.56 -12.75 31.28
CA ASP A 499 21.87 -12.98 32.55
C ASP A 499 20.37 -12.67 32.44
N GLU A 500 20.01 -11.56 31.80
CA GLU A 500 18.62 -11.18 31.57
C GLU A 500 17.94 -12.16 30.60
N TRP A 501 18.65 -12.62 29.57
CA TRP A 501 18.15 -13.68 28.69
C TRP A 501 17.83 -14.97 29.45
N ARG A 502 18.69 -15.38 30.40
CA ARG A 502 18.42 -16.52 31.29
C ARG A 502 17.17 -16.30 32.13
N GLN A 503 16.99 -15.10 32.70
CA GLN A 503 15.79 -14.75 33.47
C GLN A 503 14.52 -14.81 32.62
N ILE A 504 14.52 -14.23 31.41
CA ILE A 504 13.39 -14.30 30.47
C ILE A 504 13.08 -15.75 30.09
N CYS A 505 14.10 -16.58 29.84
CA CYS A 505 13.91 -18.01 29.60
C CYS A 505 13.23 -18.71 30.80
N HIS A 506 13.64 -18.38 32.03
CA HIS A 506 13.03 -18.91 33.25
C HIS A 506 11.57 -18.48 33.40
N ARG A 507 11.23 -17.20 33.18
CA ARG A 507 9.86 -16.68 33.26
C ARG A 507 8.93 -17.31 32.21
N THR A 508 9.45 -17.58 31.01
CA THR A 508 8.64 -18.02 29.85
C THR A 508 8.65 -19.53 29.62
N GLY A 509 9.48 -20.29 30.35
CA GLY A 509 9.68 -21.73 30.11
C GLY A 509 10.34 -22.02 28.75
N THR A 510 11.07 -21.04 28.19
CA THR A 510 11.81 -21.19 26.94
C THR A 510 13.09 -21.99 27.22
N PRO A 511 13.40 -23.05 26.44
CA PRO A 511 14.61 -23.83 26.67
C PRO A 511 15.88 -22.97 26.54
N SER A 512 16.71 -22.95 27.57
CA SER A 512 18.01 -22.28 27.60
C SER A 512 19.13 -23.06 26.88
N GLN A 513 18.79 -24.15 26.19
CA GLN A 513 19.77 -24.97 25.46
C GLN A 513 20.47 -24.14 24.39
N GLY A 514 21.80 -24.04 24.48
CA GLY A 514 22.64 -23.23 23.59
C GLY A 514 23.26 -21.98 24.23
N GLY A 515 22.96 -21.65 25.49
CA GLY A 515 23.66 -20.62 26.27
C GLY A 515 23.77 -19.26 25.57
N SER A 516 24.97 -18.68 25.58
CA SER A 516 25.31 -17.37 25.00
C SER A 516 25.09 -17.28 23.48
N ALA A 517 25.25 -18.39 22.74
CA ALA A 517 25.04 -18.40 21.30
C ALA A 517 23.59 -18.13 20.90
N ARG A 518 22.62 -18.64 21.69
CA ARG A 518 21.20 -18.34 21.46
C ARG A 518 20.85 -16.93 21.93
N ALA A 519 21.44 -16.45 23.03
CA ALA A 519 21.30 -15.07 23.48
C ALA A 519 21.74 -14.08 22.39
N ALA A 520 22.86 -14.34 21.70
CA ALA A 520 23.34 -13.51 20.60
C ALA A 520 22.36 -13.44 19.42
N VAL A 521 21.70 -14.55 19.06
CA VAL A 521 20.65 -14.58 18.02
C VAL A 521 19.46 -13.70 18.42
N VAL A 522 18.97 -13.84 19.66
CA VAL A 522 17.83 -13.05 20.15
C VAL A 522 18.19 -11.58 20.29
N ARG A 523 19.40 -11.26 20.75
CA ARG A 523 19.92 -9.88 20.82
C ARG A 523 19.99 -9.25 19.43
N ALA A 524 20.50 -9.97 18.43
CA ALA A 524 20.56 -9.48 17.05
C ALA A 524 19.15 -9.29 16.46
N PHE A 525 18.23 -10.23 16.69
CA PHE A 525 16.83 -10.07 16.31
C PHE A 525 16.18 -8.84 16.97
N LEU A 526 16.37 -8.65 18.28
CA LEU A 526 15.81 -7.52 19.01
C LEU A 526 16.40 -6.19 18.53
N ARG A 527 17.70 -6.18 18.20
CA ARG A 527 18.36 -5.02 17.59
C ARG A 527 17.73 -4.68 16.25
N GLU A 528 17.50 -5.66 15.37
CA GLU A 528 16.85 -5.44 14.07
C GLU A 528 15.46 -4.83 14.23
N GLU A 529 14.67 -5.30 15.19
CA GLU A 529 13.34 -4.77 15.48
C GLU A 529 13.39 -3.34 16.04
N LEU A 530 14.35 -3.04 16.92
CA LEU A 530 14.49 -1.74 17.58
C LEU A 530 15.04 -0.65 16.66
N THR A 531 16.05 -0.98 15.85
CA THR A 531 16.77 0.00 15.02
C THR A 531 16.28 0.04 13.57
N GLY A 532 15.61 -1.03 13.12
CA GLY A 532 15.28 -1.25 11.71
C GLY A 532 16.49 -1.59 10.84
N VAL A 533 17.70 -1.74 11.41
CA VAL A 533 18.96 -2.01 10.70
C VAL A 533 19.21 -3.52 10.63
N PRO A 534 19.44 -4.12 9.45
CA PRO A 534 19.79 -5.53 9.35
C PRO A 534 21.10 -5.85 10.05
N THR A 535 21.21 -7.07 10.56
CA THR A 535 22.51 -7.68 10.78
C THR A 535 23.13 -8.07 9.44
N VAL A 536 24.23 -7.41 9.06
CA VAL A 536 24.97 -7.73 7.82
C VAL A 536 26.34 -8.36 8.06
N ASP A 537 27.02 -8.02 9.16
CA ASP A 537 28.41 -8.45 9.43
C ASP A 537 28.53 -9.80 10.16
N GLY A 538 27.58 -10.72 9.91
CA GLY A 538 27.49 -12.02 10.57
C GLY A 538 27.92 -13.20 9.70
N SER A 539 28.26 -14.33 10.32
CA SER A 539 28.41 -15.59 9.58
C SER A 539 27.07 -16.01 8.96
N ALA A 540 27.10 -16.71 7.81
CA ALA A 540 25.88 -17.17 7.15
C ALA A 540 24.98 -18.03 8.07
N ASP A 541 25.60 -18.78 8.99
CA ASP A 541 24.89 -19.57 10.01
C ASP A 541 24.17 -18.69 11.05
N LEU A 542 24.81 -17.62 11.54
CA LEU A 542 24.18 -16.68 12.45
C LEU A 542 22.98 -15.97 11.79
N LEU A 543 23.15 -15.50 10.56
CA LEU A 543 22.08 -14.84 9.80
C LEU A 543 20.89 -15.79 9.57
N ALA A 544 21.15 -17.05 9.22
CA ALA A 544 20.11 -18.07 9.08
C ALA A 544 19.37 -18.34 10.40
N LYS A 545 20.08 -18.34 11.54
CA LYS A 545 19.48 -18.51 12.87
C LYS A 545 18.62 -17.31 13.28
N ILE A 546 19.04 -16.09 12.99
CA ILE A 546 18.24 -14.86 13.20
C ILE A 546 16.95 -14.93 12.38
N ALA A 547 17.05 -15.25 11.09
CA ALA A 547 15.89 -15.37 10.21
C ALA A 547 14.92 -16.50 10.64
N ALA A 548 15.44 -17.58 11.23
CA ALA A 548 14.64 -18.71 11.72
C ALA A 548 14.03 -18.48 13.11
N PHE A 549 14.57 -17.55 13.92
CA PHE A 549 14.16 -17.34 15.31
C PHE A 549 12.65 -17.10 15.53
N PRO A 550 11.91 -16.38 14.65
CA PRO A 550 10.46 -16.23 14.78
C PRO A 550 9.69 -17.55 14.88
N ARG A 551 10.24 -18.66 14.35
CA ARG A 551 9.69 -19.99 14.56
C ARG A 551 9.62 -20.39 16.03
N ASP A 552 10.59 -19.98 16.83
CA ASP A 552 10.70 -20.34 18.25
C ASP A 552 9.97 -19.35 19.17
N LEU A 553 9.50 -18.23 18.61
CA LEU A 553 8.75 -17.21 19.35
C LEU A 553 7.43 -17.77 19.88
N THR A 554 7.08 -17.35 21.10
CA THR A 554 5.81 -17.70 21.76
C THR A 554 5.18 -16.41 22.28
N PRO A 555 3.86 -16.37 22.55
CA PRO A 555 3.24 -15.15 23.07
C PRO A 555 3.94 -14.62 24.33
N GLY A 556 4.17 -15.48 25.33
CA GLY A 556 4.85 -15.07 26.56
C GLY A 556 6.32 -14.65 26.35
N LEU A 557 7.04 -15.29 25.42
CA LEU A 557 8.41 -14.87 25.08
C LEU A 557 8.42 -13.51 24.37
N ARG A 558 7.46 -13.25 23.49
CA ARG A 558 7.31 -11.97 22.81
C ARG A 558 7.05 -10.85 23.80
N ASP A 559 6.11 -11.06 24.72
CA ASP A 559 5.70 -10.03 25.69
C ASP A 559 6.88 -9.65 26.60
N GLU A 560 7.66 -10.62 27.07
CA GLU A 560 8.87 -10.37 27.86
C GLU A 560 9.97 -9.65 27.06
N LEU A 561 10.17 -10.02 25.79
CA LEU A 561 11.14 -9.32 24.93
C LEU A 561 10.71 -7.89 24.61
N ILE A 562 9.41 -7.65 24.39
CA ILE A 562 8.85 -6.30 24.19
C ILE A 562 9.01 -5.47 25.46
N ASN A 563 8.72 -6.04 26.64
CA ASN A 563 8.90 -5.34 27.90
C ASN A 563 10.37 -4.99 28.15
N HIS A 564 11.29 -5.93 27.91
CA HIS A 564 12.72 -5.65 28.02
C HIS A 564 13.18 -4.55 27.05
N ALA A 565 12.70 -4.60 25.80
CA ALA A 565 13.00 -3.60 24.80
C ALA A 565 12.48 -2.21 25.17
N ARG A 566 11.31 -2.10 25.82
CA ARG A 566 10.80 -0.83 26.36
C ARG A 566 11.72 -0.26 27.43
N VAL A 567 12.06 -1.06 28.43
CA VAL A 567 12.99 -0.66 29.49
C VAL A 567 14.33 -0.19 28.92
N PHE A 568 14.83 -0.85 27.88
CA PHE A 568 16.06 -0.45 27.20
C PHE A 568 15.93 0.91 26.48
N LEU A 569 14.81 1.17 25.80
CA LEU A 569 14.55 2.46 25.15
C LEU A 569 14.35 3.59 26.17
N ASP A 570 13.62 3.33 27.26
CA ASP A 570 13.43 4.29 28.35
C ASP A 570 14.78 4.69 28.96
N ALA A 571 15.67 3.72 29.19
CA ALA A 571 17.03 3.97 29.67
C ALA A 571 17.90 4.77 28.69
N ALA A 572 17.59 4.71 27.39
CA ALA A 572 18.22 5.51 26.35
C ALA A 572 17.55 6.88 26.13
N GLY A 573 16.54 7.25 26.94
CA GLY A 573 15.80 8.51 26.82
C GLY A 573 14.78 8.53 25.68
N ILE A 574 14.22 7.37 25.33
CA ILE A 574 13.22 7.18 24.27
C ILE A 574 11.98 6.50 24.88
N ASP A 575 11.16 7.27 25.61
CA ASP A 575 9.98 6.80 26.36
C ASP A 575 8.65 7.02 25.62
N GLU A 576 8.59 7.96 24.67
CA GLU A 576 7.38 8.27 23.89
C GLU A 576 7.18 7.39 22.64
N GLU A 577 8.22 6.70 22.16
CA GLU A 577 8.16 5.94 20.92
C GLU A 577 7.69 4.49 21.13
N PRO A 578 6.86 3.93 20.23
CA PRO A 578 6.58 2.50 20.24
C PRO A 578 7.82 1.67 19.85
N ILE A 579 7.84 0.40 20.26
CA ILE A 579 8.95 -0.53 19.93
C ILE A 579 9.05 -0.75 18.41
N ALA A 580 7.91 -1.01 17.79
CA ALA A 580 7.74 -1.18 16.37
C ALA A 580 6.47 -0.46 15.93
N TRP A 581 6.49 0.06 14.71
CA TRP A 581 5.37 0.74 14.09
C TRP A 581 5.46 0.54 12.58
N GLU A 582 4.32 0.52 11.88
CA GLU A 582 4.25 0.53 10.43
C GLU A 582 3.07 1.38 9.92
N PRO A 583 3.15 1.92 8.69
CA PRO A 583 2.05 2.64 8.08
C PRO A 583 0.82 1.74 7.89
N PRO A 584 -0.40 2.31 7.94
CA PRO A 584 -1.62 1.56 7.68
C PRO A 584 -1.61 0.89 6.31
N ILE A 585 -2.02 -0.39 6.24
CA ILE A 585 -2.04 -1.16 4.98
C ILE A 585 -3.07 -0.62 4.00
N GLU A 586 -4.09 0.10 4.50
CA GLU A 586 -5.17 0.73 3.75
C GLU A 586 -4.65 1.80 2.77
N LEU A 587 -3.43 2.32 2.98
CA LEU A 587 -2.77 3.20 2.01
C LEU A 587 -2.62 2.53 0.63
N LEU A 588 -2.52 1.20 0.61
CA LEU A 588 -2.38 0.40 -0.60
C LEU A 588 -3.74 -0.07 -1.17
N ALA A 589 -4.86 0.37 -0.59
CA ALA A 589 -6.19 -0.02 -1.07
C ALA A 589 -6.42 0.45 -2.51
N GLY A 590 -7.05 -0.42 -3.30
CA GLY A 590 -7.36 -0.16 -4.72
C GLY A 590 -6.18 -0.32 -5.69
N LEU A 591 -4.99 -0.69 -5.20
CA LEU A 591 -3.83 -1.00 -6.05
C LEU A 591 -3.75 -2.50 -6.34
N ASP A 592 -3.38 -2.85 -7.57
CA ASP A 592 -3.07 -4.21 -8.00
C ASP A 592 -1.56 -4.45 -7.88
N LEU A 593 -1.13 -4.81 -6.66
CA LEU A 593 0.29 -5.01 -6.34
C LEU A 593 0.71 -6.48 -6.53
N PRO A 594 1.96 -6.76 -6.96
CA PRO A 594 2.37 -8.09 -7.42
C PRO A 594 2.51 -9.15 -6.31
N GLY A 595 2.61 -8.73 -5.05
CA GLY A 595 2.85 -9.59 -3.90
C GLY A 595 1.59 -9.95 -3.10
N PRO A 596 1.69 -10.94 -2.20
CA PRO A 596 0.56 -11.36 -1.38
C PRO A 596 0.15 -10.28 -0.37
N ARG A 597 -1.15 -10.20 -0.08
CA ARG A 597 -1.69 -9.29 0.95
C ARG A 597 -1.52 -9.89 2.36
N PRO A 598 -1.26 -9.06 3.39
CA PRO A 598 -1.22 -9.51 4.80
C PRO A 598 -2.54 -10.17 5.25
N GLY A 599 -2.47 -11.11 6.20
CA GLY A 599 -3.66 -11.69 6.86
C GLY A 599 -4.32 -12.89 6.17
N LEU A 600 -3.78 -13.37 5.04
CA LEU A 600 -4.33 -14.53 4.30
C LEU A 600 -3.79 -15.89 4.77
N ILE A 601 -2.96 -15.94 5.82
CA ILE A 601 -2.35 -17.19 6.28
C ILE A 601 -3.30 -17.92 7.23
N ASP A 602 -3.68 -19.15 6.89
CA ASP A 602 -4.38 -20.05 7.81
C ASP A 602 -3.49 -20.37 9.02
N ARG A 603 -3.82 -19.74 10.15
CA ARG A 603 -3.04 -19.82 11.38
C ARG A 603 -3.11 -21.20 12.04
N ASP A 604 -4.23 -21.90 11.91
CA ASP A 604 -4.36 -23.26 12.45
C ASP A 604 -3.52 -24.24 11.64
N ARG A 605 -3.51 -24.08 10.32
CA ARG A 605 -2.61 -24.84 9.44
C ARG A 605 -1.16 -24.51 9.71
N LEU A 606 -0.80 -23.23 9.81
CA LEU A 606 0.55 -22.79 10.16
C LEU A 606 1.01 -23.38 11.50
N ARG A 607 0.12 -23.41 12.51
CA ARG A 607 0.41 -24.06 13.81
C ARG A 607 0.75 -25.53 13.64
N LYS A 608 -0.06 -26.29 12.91
CA LYS A 608 0.19 -27.72 12.66
C LYS A 608 1.54 -27.94 11.95
N LEU A 609 1.84 -27.14 10.93
CA LEU A 609 3.09 -27.26 10.17
C LEU A 609 4.33 -26.95 11.03
N ILE A 610 4.27 -25.91 11.86
CA ILE A 610 5.42 -25.45 12.64
C ILE A 610 5.57 -26.19 13.97
N ARG A 611 4.47 -26.45 14.70
CA ARG A 611 4.50 -27.01 16.06
C ARG A 611 4.36 -28.53 16.09
N GLU A 612 3.52 -29.11 15.25
CA GLU A 612 3.27 -30.57 15.25
C GLU A 612 4.20 -31.30 14.28
N ARG A 613 4.43 -30.74 13.09
CA ARG A 613 5.27 -31.35 12.04
C ARG A 613 6.72 -30.85 12.01
N ASP A 614 7.04 -29.86 12.83
CA ASP A 614 8.38 -29.29 12.97
C ASP A 614 9.02 -28.85 11.62
N LEU A 615 8.22 -28.29 10.71
CA LEU A 615 8.72 -27.84 9.41
C LEU A 615 9.48 -26.50 9.52
N PRO A 616 10.55 -26.29 8.73
CA PRO A 616 11.18 -24.99 8.61
C PRO A 616 10.26 -23.98 7.91
N ILE A 617 10.45 -22.68 8.19
CA ILE A 617 9.62 -21.57 7.67
C ILE A 617 9.43 -21.66 6.15
N GLY A 618 10.50 -21.89 5.39
CA GLY A 618 10.41 -22.01 3.93
C GLY A 618 9.61 -23.22 3.44
N ALA A 619 9.60 -24.33 4.18
CA ALA A 619 8.76 -25.49 3.83
C ALA A 619 7.29 -25.23 4.20
N ALA A 620 7.03 -24.62 5.35
CA ALA A 620 5.68 -24.22 5.75
C ALA A 620 5.08 -23.21 4.77
N ALA A 621 5.87 -22.24 4.31
CA ALA A 621 5.44 -21.26 3.29
C ALA A 621 5.02 -21.94 1.97
N ARG A 622 5.78 -22.95 1.51
CA ARG A 622 5.41 -23.72 0.32
C ARG A 622 4.11 -24.51 0.49
N ASP A 623 3.88 -25.12 1.65
CA ASP A 623 2.62 -25.85 1.95
C ASP A 623 1.42 -24.89 2.01
N LEU A 624 1.64 -23.68 2.53
CA LEU A 624 0.62 -22.64 2.65
C LEU A 624 0.41 -21.80 1.37
N GLY A 625 1.19 -22.07 0.30
CA GLY A 625 1.11 -21.29 -0.94
C GLY A 625 1.52 -19.82 -0.79
N THR A 626 2.42 -19.51 0.15
CA THR A 626 2.86 -18.13 0.47
C THR A 626 4.40 -18.00 0.47
N THR A 627 4.92 -16.84 0.88
CA THR A 627 6.36 -16.58 0.96
C THR A 627 6.93 -16.84 2.36
N GLY A 628 8.23 -17.16 2.43
CA GLY A 628 8.91 -17.35 3.71
C GLY A 628 8.86 -16.10 4.60
N GLU A 629 8.96 -14.90 4.01
CA GLU A 629 8.86 -13.64 4.75
C GLU A 629 7.43 -13.44 5.28
N ALA A 630 6.38 -13.74 4.50
CA ALA A 630 5.01 -13.64 5.00
C ALA A 630 4.77 -14.53 6.24
N VAL A 631 5.28 -15.77 6.23
CA VAL A 631 5.23 -16.65 7.40
C VAL A 631 6.06 -16.09 8.55
N ARG A 632 7.27 -15.57 8.27
CA ARG A 632 8.15 -14.98 9.29
C ARG A 632 7.46 -13.83 10.02
N LEU A 633 6.82 -12.93 9.27
CA LEU A 633 6.11 -11.77 9.81
C LEU A 633 4.88 -12.17 10.61
N GLU A 634 4.10 -13.13 10.13
CA GLU A 634 2.96 -13.67 10.89
C GLU A 634 3.40 -14.25 12.23
N LEU A 635 4.56 -14.91 12.28
CA LEU A 635 5.12 -15.46 13.53
C LEU A 635 5.69 -14.38 14.48
N ILE A 636 6.14 -13.23 13.96
CA ILE A 636 6.59 -12.08 14.77
C ILE A 636 5.39 -11.35 15.37
N VAL A 637 4.37 -11.07 14.54
CA VAL A 637 3.18 -10.32 14.96
C VAL A 637 2.30 -11.19 15.86
N ASN A 638 2.07 -12.44 15.46
CA ASN A 638 1.14 -13.36 16.10
C ASN A 638 1.80 -14.72 16.44
N PRO A 639 2.74 -14.77 17.40
CA PRO A 639 3.46 -15.99 17.74
C PRO A 639 2.55 -17.15 18.09
N LEU A 640 2.94 -18.34 17.66
CA LEU A 640 2.17 -19.55 17.91
C LEU A 640 2.34 -20.00 19.37
N PRO A 641 1.24 -20.32 20.08
CA PRO A 641 1.31 -20.88 21.43
C PRO A 641 2.04 -22.23 21.42
N VAL A 642 2.64 -22.58 22.56
CA VAL A 642 3.30 -23.89 22.71
C VAL A 642 2.27 -24.93 23.16
N ASP A 643 2.40 -26.16 22.67
CA ASP A 643 1.60 -27.28 23.14
C ASP A 643 1.81 -27.57 24.64
N THR A 644 0.74 -28.10 25.24
CA THR A 644 0.49 -28.31 26.69
C THR A 644 1.62 -28.92 27.53
N GLY A 645 2.64 -29.54 26.92
CA GLY A 645 3.79 -30.11 27.60
C GLY A 645 4.69 -29.11 28.33
N ARG A 646 4.88 -27.87 27.81
CA ARG A 646 5.69 -26.84 28.49
C ARG A 646 4.98 -26.20 29.70
N ARG A 647 3.64 -26.12 29.68
CA ARG A 647 2.85 -25.67 30.84
C ARG A 647 3.04 -26.57 32.06
N LYS A 648 3.08 -27.90 31.84
CA LYS A 648 3.35 -28.85 32.93
C LYS A 648 4.74 -28.69 33.53
N TYR A 649 5.74 -28.29 32.73
CA TYR A 649 7.09 -27.98 33.22
C TYR A 649 7.13 -26.69 34.06
N ALA A 650 6.56 -25.59 33.55
CA ALA A 650 6.48 -24.33 34.28
C ALA A 650 5.67 -24.46 35.58
N SER A 651 4.56 -25.21 35.55
CA SER A 651 3.76 -25.56 36.72
C SER A 651 4.56 -26.40 37.73
N ALA A 652 5.31 -27.41 37.26
CA ALA A 652 6.18 -28.20 38.13
C ALA A 652 7.24 -27.34 38.83
N ARG A 653 7.85 -26.40 38.11
CA ARG A 653 8.86 -25.48 38.62
C ARG A 653 8.31 -24.55 39.70
N THR A 654 7.09 -24.04 39.51
CA THR A 654 6.43 -23.15 40.48
C THR A 654 6.05 -23.89 41.77
N GLN A 655 5.63 -25.14 41.65
CA GLN A 655 5.26 -25.99 42.80
C GLN A 655 6.48 -26.63 43.49
N LEU A 656 7.64 -26.68 42.82
CA LEU A 656 8.90 -27.21 43.33
C LEU A 656 10.04 -26.18 43.15
N PRO A 657 10.11 -25.15 44.00
CA PRO A 657 11.32 -24.35 44.13
C PRO A 657 12.50 -25.21 44.61
N PRO A 658 13.76 -24.76 44.42
CA PRO A 658 14.96 -25.53 44.74
C PRO A 658 14.99 -26.07 46.16
N GLU A 659 14.57 -25.29 47.15
CA GLU A 659 14.53 -25.69 48.56
C GLU A 659 13.51 -26.80 48.80
N ALA A 660 12.32 -26.68 48.21
CA ALA A 660 11.26 -27.68 48.33
C ALA A 660 11.60 -28.99 47.63
N LEU A 661 12.25 -28.92 46.45
CA LEU A 661 12.70 -30.13 45.75
C LEU A 661 13.84 -30.82 46.51
N THR A 662 14.77 -30.05 47.08
CA THR A 662 15.85 -30.57 47.95
C THR A 662 15.26 -31.20 49.21
N GLN A 663 14.28 -30.57 49.85
CA GLN A 663 13.59 -31.13 51.00
C GLN A 663 12.92 -32.46 50.66
N LEU A 664 12.10 -32.50 49.61
CA LEU A 664 11.38 -33.71 49.22
C LEU A 664 12.32 -34.84 48.74
N TYR A 665 13.42 -34.51 48.07
CA TYR A 665 14.32 -35.50 47.47
C TYR A 665 15.46 -35.96 48.40
N HIS A 666 16.12 -35.05 49.11
CA HIS A 666 17.25 -35.37 50.00
C HIS A 666 16.84 -35.63 51.45
N HIS A 667 15.95 -34.80 52.03
CA HIS A 667 15.54 -34.91 53.43
C HIS A 667 14.40 -35.92 53.62
N ASP A 668 13.31 -35.78 52.87
CA ASP A 668 12.13 -36.66 52.98
C ASP A 668 12.30 -37.98 52.20
N ARG A 669 13.44 -38.15 51.51
CA ARG A 669 13.85 -39.37 50.78
C ARG A 669 12.81 -39.90 49.78
N LEU A 670 11.97 -39.03 49.21
CA LEU A 670 10.96 -39.44 48.23
C LEU A 670 11.59 -39.76 46.87
N THR A 671 11.05 -40.77 46.19
CA THR A 671 11.51 -41.12 44.84
C THR A 671 11.01 -40.10 43.81
N LEU A 672 11.75 -39.93 42.70
CA LEU A 672 11.34 -39.07 41.58
C LEU A 672 9.92 -39.38 41.07
N ARG A 673 9.48 -40.63 41.17
CA ARG A 673 8.12 -41.05 40.79
C ARG A 673 7.07 -40.58 41.79
N GLN A 674 7.36 -40.62 43.09
CA GLN A 674 6.45 -40.12 44.12
C GLN A 674 6.32 -38.60 44.06
N ILE A 675 7.44 -37.90 43.88
CA ILE A 675 7.45 -36.43 43.69
C ILE A 675 6.66 -36.05 42.43
N ALA A 676 6.88 -36.77 41.32
CA ALA A 676 6.15 -36.56 40.07
C ALA A 676 4.63 -36.78 40.22
N ASN A 677 4.21 -37.85 40.91
CA ASN A 677 2.81 -38.14 41.15
C ASN A 677 2.13 -37.10 42.06
N ARG A 678 2.85 -36.59 43.07
CA ARG A 678 2.33 -35.58 44.02
C ARG A 678 1.96 -34.26 43.35
N ILE A 679 2.61 -33.96 42.22
CA ILE A 679 2.48 -32.68 41.51
C ILE A 679 1.83 -32.85 40.13
N GLY A 680 1.46 -34.08 39.75
CA GLY A 680 0.76 -34.36 38.49
C GLY A 680 1.64 -34.21 37.24
N VAL A 681 2.94 -34.45 37.36
CA VAL A 681 3.94 -34.29 36.28
C VAL A 681 4.67 -35.60 36.00
N SER A 682 5.46 -35.67 34.93
CA SER A 682 6.20 -36.90 34.61
C SER A 682 7.52 -37.00 35.38
N ARG A 683 8.02 -38.23 35.59
CA ARG A 683 9.34 -38.45 36.23
C ARG A 683 10.49 -37.74 35.51
N GLN A 684 10.38 -37.57 34.19
CA GLN A 684 11.39 -36.87 33.37
C GLN A 684 11.40 -35.36 33.64
N VAL A 685 10.25 -34.76 33.96
CA VAL A 685 10.15 -33.34 34.36
C VAL A 685 10.90 -33.11 35.66
N ILE A 686 10.69 -33.96 36.67
CA ILE A 686 11.41 -33.86 37.95
C ILE A 686 12.92 -34.10 37.78
N ARG A 687 13.32 -35.06 36.94
CA ARG A 687 14.73 -35.31 36.62
C ARG A 687 15.38 -34.09 35.97
N ARG A 688 14.67 -33.42 35.07
CA ARG A 688 15.13 -32.19 34.42
C ARG A 688 15.27 -31.04 35.42
N LEU A 689 14.34 -30.90 36.37
CA LEU A 689 14.44 -29.90 37.45
C LEU A 689 15.64 -30.17 38.38
N LEU A 690 15.94 -31.43 38.72
CA LEU A 690 17.15 -31.75 39.50
C LEU A 690 18.43 -31.35 38.78
N THR A 691 18.51 -31.58 37.47
CA THR A 691 19.66 -31.14 36.67
C THR A 691 19.73 -29.63 36.55
N GLU A 692 18.59 -28.94 36.40
CA GLU A 692 18.55 -27.48 36.29
C GLU A 692 18.90 -26.77 37.60
N TYR A 693 18.47 -27.29 38.75
CA TYR A 693 18.80 -26.73 40.06
C TYR A 693 20.13 -27.24 40.63
N GLU A 694 20.88 -28.02 39.84
CA GLU A 694 22.17 -28.61 40.23
C GLU A 694 22.09 -29.45 41.53
N ILE A 695 20.93 -30.05 41.81
CA ILE A 695 20.70 -30.89 42.99
C ILE A 695 21.29 -32.29 42.73
N PRO A 696 22.29 -32.75 43.51
CA PRO A 696 22.97 -34.02 43.27
C PRO A 696 22.03 -35.23 43.34
N THR A 697 22.11 -36.15 42.37
CA THR A 697 21.29 -37.38 42.48
C THR A 697 21.87 -38.34 43.51
N ILE A 698 21.06 -38.77 44.48
CA ILE A 698 21.48 -39.72 45.52
C ILE A 698 22.01 -41.01 44.84
N PRO A 699 23.26 -41.43 45.14
CA PRO A 699 23.86 -42.64 44.58
C PRO A 699 23.00 -43.88 44.86
N ALA A 700 23.00 -44.84 43.92
CA ALA A 700 22.20 -46.06 44.05
C ALA A 700 22.56 -46.91 45.29
N THR A 701 23.73 -46.68 45.88
CA THR A 701 24.28 -47.37 47.06
C THR A 701 23.67 -46.92 48.39
N GLU A 702 23.15 -45.70 48.50
CA GLU A 702 22.60 -45.13 49.76
C GLU A 702 21.08 -45.28 49.91
N ARG A 703 20.40 -45.91 48.95
CA ARG A 703 18.97 -46.24 49.10
C ARG A 703 18.84 -47.37 50.11
N ALA A 704 18.16 -47.13 51.22
CA ALA A 704 17.90 -48.11 52.28
C ALA A 704 17.50 -49.47 51.68
N LYS A 705 18.42 -50.44 51.73
CA LYS A 705 18.13 -51.82 51.31
C LYS A 705 17.28 -52.43 52.42
N ILE A 706 15.98 -52.63 52.17
CA ILE A 706 15.14 -53.45 53.04
C ILE A 706 15.75 -54.86 53.05
N ILE A 707 16.35 -55.26 54.17
CA ILE A 707 16.87 -56.61 54.37
C ILE A 707 15.72 -57.45 54.92
N ILE A 708 15.31 -58.48 54.17
CA ILE A 708 14.31 -59.45 54.64
C ILE A 708 15.06 -60.60 55.29
N ASP A 709 14.65 -60.96 56.51
CA ASP A 709 15.18 -62.12 57.21
C ASP A 709 14.77 -63.44 56.54
N ARG A 710 15.71 -64.40 56.48
CA ARG A 710 15.52 -65.69 55.81
C ARG A 710 14.45 -66.53 56.47
N ASP A 711 14.46 -66.60 57.80
CA ASP A 711 13.62 -67.52 58.57
C ASP A 711 12.18 -67.01 58.58
N TRP A 712 12.00 -65.69 58.65
CA TRP A 712 10.68 -65.07 58.49
C TRP A 712 10.08 -65.34 57.11
N LEU A 713 10.87 -65.16 56.02
CA LEU A 713 10.37 -65.40 54.67
C LEU A 713 10.06 -66.89 54.44
N TYR A 714 10.86 -67.80 55.00
CA TYR A 714 10.59 -69.23 54.97
C TYR A 714 9.30 -69.58 55.72
N GLN A 715 9.11 -69.02 56.92
CA GLN A 715 7.90 -69.25 57.71
C GLN A 715 6.65 -68.74 56.99
N GLN A 716 6.70 -67.56 56.37
CA GLN A 716 5.52 -67.00 55.66
C GLN A 716 5.24 -67.72 54.34
N TYR A 717 6.27 -68.05 53.54
CA TYR A 717 6.10 -68.61 52.20
C TYR A 717 6.02 -70.14 52.17
N VAL A 718 6.85 -70.82 52.95
CA VAL A 718 6.94 -72.29 52.97
C VAL A 718 6.04 -72.87 54.05
N THR A 719 6.18 -72.45 55.31
CA THR A 719 5.42 -73.01 56.44
C THR A 719 3.95 -72.58 56.41
N ASN A 720 3.68 -71.28 56.29
CA ASN A 720 2.33 -70.73 56.26
C ASN A 720 1.69 -70.74 54.86
N SER A 721 2.43 -71.21 53.85
CA SER A 721 1.95 -71.38 52.47
C SER A 721 1.31 -70.14 51.83
N ARG A 722 1.71 -68.92 52.26
CA ARG A 722 1.19 -67.66 51.71
C ARG A 722 1.77 -67.37 50.34
N ALA A 723 1.00 -66.72 49.46
CA ALA A 723 1.47 -66.40 48.12
C ALA A 723 2.45 -65.21 48.15
N LEU A 724 3.58 -65.33 47.43
CA LEU A 724 4.59 -64.27 47.27
C LEU A 724 4.00 -62.89 46.91
N PRO A 725 2.97 -62.77 46.04
CA PRO A 725 2.34 -61.48 45.75
C PRO A 725 1.69 -60.79 46.95
N ASP A 726 1.12 -61.56 47.89
CA ASP A 726 0.46 -61.00 49.06
C ASP A 726 1.47 -60.55 50.10
N ILE A 727 2.53 -61.34 50.32
CA ILE A 727 3.66 -60.96 51.18
C ILE A 727 4.34 -59.70 50.62
N ALA A 728 4.53 -59.60 49.30
CA ALA A 728 5.15 -58.44 48.66
C ALA A 728 4.31 -57.16 48.81
N ARG A 729 2.97 -57.29 48.72
CA ARG A 729 2.04 -56.18 48.90
C ARG A 729 2.06 -55.66 50.34
N GLU A 730 2.08 -56.58 51.32
CA GLU A 730 2.17 -56.26 52.74
C GLU A 730 3.48 -55.54 53.10
N LEU A 731 4.61 -55.95 52.50
CA LEU A 731 5.91 -55.33 52.70
C LEU A 731 6.18 -54.09 51.82
N GLY A 732 5.20 -53.64 51.03
CA GLY A 732 5.32 -52.45 50.18
C GLY A 732 6.37 -52.56 49.06
N MET A 733 6.70 -53.78 48.60
CA MET A 733 7.71 -54.00 47.55
C MET A 733 7.18 -54.80 46.36
N SER A 734 7.94 -54.81 45.25
CA SER A 734 7.53 -55.59 44.09
C SER A 734 7.76 -57.08 44.30
N THR A 735 6.88 -57.91 43.72
CA THR A 735 6.97 -59.38 43.74
C THR A 735 8.32 -59.90 43.20
N ALA A 736 8.86 -59.22 42.19
CA ALA A 736 10.18 -59.50 41.61
C ALA A 736 11.36 -59.14 42.54
N ASN A 737 11.15 -58.23 43.51
CA ASN A 737 12.15 -57.93 44.53
C ASN A 737 12.11 -58.97 45.65
N LEU A 738 10.91 -59.37 46.09
CA LEU A 738 10.73 -60.43 47.07
C LEU A 738 11.21 -61.81 46.55
N ALA A 739 10.98 -62.11 45.27
CA ALA A 739 11.51 -63.31 44.62
C ALA A 739 13.05 -63.33 44.55
N ARG A 740 13.69 -62.16 44.42
CA ARG A 740 15.16 -62.05 44.51
C ARG A 740 15.67 -62.33 45.92
N TRP A 741 14.93 -61.92 46.96
CA TRP A 741 15.23 -62.29 48.34
C TRP A 741 15.04 -63.78 48.61
N ALA A 742 13.98 -64.40 48.07
CA ALA A 742 13.77 -65.84 48.16
C ALA A 742 14.92 -66.63 47.50
N ASN A 743 15.36 -66.23 46.31
CA ASN A 743 16.52 -66.84 45.65
C ASN A 743 17.83 -66.61 46.40
N LYS A 744 18.04 -65.39 46.94
CA LYS A 744 19.25 -65.06 47.71
C LYS A 744 19.37 -65.88 49.00
N HIS A 745 18.24 -66.23 49.61
CA HIS A 745 18.15 -67.03 50.84
C HIS A 745 17.93 -68.52 50.58
N GLU A 746 18.03 -68.95 49.31
CA GLU A 746 17.88 -70.33 48.86
C GLU A 746 16.55 -70.98 49.28
N ILE A 747 15.48 -70.18 49.34
CA ILE A 747 14.15 -70.66 49.69
C ILE A 747 13.52 -71.32 48.44
N PRO A 748 13.08 -72.60 48.52
CA PRO A 748 12.55 -73.33 47.37
C PRO A 748 11.33 -72.63 46.76
N MET A 749 11.44 -72.25 45.49
CA MET A 749 10.37 -71.55 44.78
C MET A 749 9.34 -72.54 44.21
N ARG A 750 8.05 -72.32 44.48
CA ARG A 750 6.98 -73.11 43.87
C ARG A 750 6.97 -72.95 42.34
N PRO A 751 6.68 -74.02 41.59
CA PRO A 751 6.52 -73.95 40.14
C PRO A 751 5.39 -72.98 39.76
N ARG A 752 5.60 -72.25 38.66
CA ARG A 752 4.64 -71.23 38.17
C ARG A 752 3.27 -71.86 37.88
N GLY A 753 2.23 -71.35 38.52
CA GLY A 753 0.83 -71.67 38.21
C GLY A 753 0.10 -72.58 39.19
N GLY A 754 0.71 -72.98 40.32
CA GLY A 754 -0.01 -73.72 41.38
C GLY A 754 -1.01 -72.83 42.14
N PRO A 755 -2.26 -73.26 42.38
CA PRO A 755 -3.23 -72.49 43.16
C PRO A 755 -2.81 -72.35 44.62
N SER A 756 -3.22 -71.25 45.28
CA SER A 756 -3.19 -71.18 46.74
C SER A 756 -4.18 -72.18 47.34
N HIS A 757 -3.84 -72.78 48.49
CA HIS A 757 -4.68 -73.76 49.18
C HIS A 757 -6.10 -73.24 49.45
N THR A 758 -6.25 -71.92 49.69
CA THR A 758 -7.54 -71.25 49.84
C THR A 758 -8.37 -71.23 48.55
N ALA A 759 -7.77 -70.87 47.40
CA ALA A 759 -8.50 -70.82 46.13
C ALA A 759 -8.96 -72.21 45.63
N ALA A 760 -8.24 -73.27 45.98
CA ALA A 760 -8.61 -74.65 45.64
C ALA A 760 -9.77 -75.18 46.52
N LEU A 761 -9.78 -74.83 47.81
CA LEU A 761 -10.87 -75.18 48.74
C LEU A 761 -12.18 -74.46 48.39
N ASP A 762 -12.11 -73.17 48.04
CA ASP A 762 -13.29 -72.38 47.64
C ASP A 762 -13.92 -72.89 46.33
N ALA A 763 -13.10 -73.29 45.36
CA ALA A 763 -13.57 -73.85 44.09
C ALA A 763 -14.21 -75.25 44.25
N ALA A 764 -13.70 -76.08 45.17
CA ALA A 764 -14.25 -77.41 45.47
C ALA A 764 -15.57 -77.34 46.25
N ALA A 765 -15.72 -76.37 47.16
CA ALA A 765 -16.98 -76.10 47.85
C ALA A 765 -18.06 -75.57 46.89
N ALA A 766 -17.69 -74.63 46.00
CA ALA A 766 -18.57 -74.09 44.97
C ALA A 766 -19.13 -75.15 44.02
N ALA A 767 -18.31 -76.13 43.58
CA ALA A 767 -18.72 -77.14 42.60
C ALA A 767 -19.82 -78.11 43.09
N LYS A 768 -20.03 -78.27 44.41
CA LYS A 768 -21.09 -79.14 44.95
C LYS A 768 -22.50 -78.55 44.79
N THR A 769 -22.62 -77.23 44.70
CA THR A 769 -23.90 -76.49 44.63
C THR A 769 -24.41 -76.29 43.20
N VAL A 770 -23.66 -76.75 42.20
CA VAL A 770 -23.87 -76.46 40.79
C VAL A 770 -24.43 -77.71 40.06
N PRO A 771 -25.30 -77.54 39.03
CA PRO A 771 -25.82 -78.66 38.22
C PRO A 771 -24.70 -79.56 37.68
N PRO A 772 -24.92 -80.89 37.56
CA PRO A 772 -23.90 -81.86 37.19
C PRO A 772 -23.07 -81.49 35.95
N ILE A 773 -23.71 -80.88 34.95
CA ILE A 773 -23.09 -80.50 33.66
C ILE A 773 -22.02 -79.40 33.80
N LEU A 774 -22.02 -78.63 34.89
CA LEU A 774 -21.09 -77.51 35.11
C LEU A 774 -20.05 -77.78 36.21
N ARG A 775 -20.16 -78.88 36.97
CA ARG A 775 -19.33 -79.14 38.16
C ARG A 775 -17.83 -79.20 37.82
N THR A 776 -17.49 -79.93 36.78
CA THR A 776 -16.11 -80.09 36.32
C THR A 776 -15.53 -78.76 35.82
N ALA A 777 -16.35 -77.95 35.14
CA ALA A 777 -15.95 -76.63 34.67
C ALA A 777 -15.77 -75.64 35.83
N VAL A 778 -16.67 -75.61 36.82
CA VAL A 778 -16.59 -74.71 38.00
C VAL A 778 -15.43 -75.09 38.93
N ALA A 779 -15.13 -76.37 39.07
CA ALA A 779 -13.96 -76.84 39.84
C ALA A 779 -12.62 -76.49 39.16
N ALA A 780 -12.61 -76.25 37.85
CA ALA A 780 -11.41 -75.89 37.12
C ALA A 780 -11.02 -74.42 37.34
N GLN A 781 -9.72 -74.15 37.43
CA GLN A 781 -9.17 -72.80 37.62
C GLN A 781 -9.70 -71.82 36.55
N GLY A 782 -10.30 -70.70 36.99
CA GLY A 782 -10.89 -69.68 36.10
C GLY A 782 -12.12 -70.17 35.32
N GLY A 783 -12.75 -71.26 35.74
CA GLY A 783 -13.89 -71.88 35.06
C GLY A 783 -15.15 -71.02 35.04
N ARG A 784 -15.46 -70.32 36.13
CA ARG A 784 -16.60 -69.38 36.23
C ARG A 784 -16.49 -68.25 35.20
N ASP A 785 -15.33 -67.61 35.10
CA ASP A 785 -15.11 -66.53 34.12
C ASP A 785 -15.25 -67.03 32.67
N ARG A 786 -14.83 -68.28 32.40
CA ARG A 786 -15.03 -68.90 31.08
C ARG A 786 -16.51 -69.15 30.80
N LEU A 787 -17.27 -69.64 31.79
CA LEU A 787 -18.72 -69.89 31.65
C LEU A 787 -19.48 -68.58 31.40
N GLU A 788 -19.18 -67.50 32.12
CA GLU A 788 -19.78 -66.19 31.88
C GLU A 788 -19.42 -65.63 30.50
N ARG A 789 -18.17 -65.80 30.05
CA ARG A 789 -17.76 -65.40 28.70
C ARG A 789 -18.45 -66.21 27.61
N ALA A 790 -18.69 -67.51 27.83
CA ALA A 790 -19.46 -68.34 26.90
C ALA A 790 -20.93 -67.88 26.82
N LYS A 791 -21.54 -67.55 27.97
CA LYS A 791 -22.89 -66.97 28.03
C LYS A 791 -22.96 -65.61 27.33
N ALA A 792 -22.00 -64.72 27.56
CA ALA A 792 -21.95 -63.42 26.89
C ALA A 792 -21.72 -63.57 25.38
N ALA A 793 -20.82 -64.46 24.96
CA ALA A 793 -20.53 -64.73 23.55
C ALA A 793 -21.72 -65.32 22.78
N SER A 794 -22.64 -66.02 23.45
CA SER A 794 -23.84 -66.60 22.82
C SER A 794 -24.82 -65.57 22.22
N ARG A 795 -24.64 -64.28 22.53
CA ARG A 795 -25.47 -63.17 22.04
C ARG A 795 -24.98 -62.59 20.71
N PHE A 796 -23.79 -62.98 20.25
CA PHE A 796 -23.17 -62.44 19.06
C PHE A 796 -23.21 -63.45 17.90
N PRO A 797 -23.37 -62.98 16.65
CA PRO A 797 -23.47 -63.86 15.49
C PRO A 797 -22.12 -64.47 15.08
N THR A 798 -20.97 -63.95 15.55
CA THR A 798 -19.64 -64.52 15.30
C THR A 798 -18.71 -64.42 16.51
N LEU A 799 -17.71 -65.32 16.60
CA LEU A 799 -16.67 -65.26 17.65
C LEU A 799 -15.78 -64.02 17.53
N THR A 800 -15.62 -63.47 16.32
CA THR A 800 -14.84 -62.26 16.08
C THR A 800 -15.52 -61.04 16.68
N GLU A 801 -16.83 -60.90 16.50
CA GLU A 801 -17.63 -59.83 17.13
C GLU A 801 -17.69 -59.98 18.65
N ALA A 802 -17.88 -61.21 19.14
CA ALA A 802 -17.84 -61.49 20.58
C ALA A 802 -16.49 -61.11 21.20
N ALA A 803 -15.38 -61.39 20.51
CA ALA A 803 -14.03 -61.04 20.98
C ALA A 803 -13.83 -59.52 21.09
N HIS A 804 -14.27 -58.77 20.08
CA HIS A 804 -14.20 -57.31 20.08
C HIS A 804 -15.05 -56.70 21.21
N ALA A 805 -16.30 -57.17 21.37
CA ALA A 805 -17.21 -56.67 22.40
C ALA A 805 -16.73 -56.99 23.83
N LEU A 806 -16.03 -58.11 24.02
CA LEU A 806 -15.50 -58.54 25.32
C LEU A 806 -14.05 -58.06 25.58
N GLY A 807 -13.47 -57.25 24.69
CA GLY A 807 -12.11 -56.71 24.85
C GLY A 807 -11.01 -57.78 24.87
N THR A 808 -11.18 -58.88 24.14
CA THR A 808 -10.25 -60.02 24.10
C THR A 808 -9.92 -60.44 22.65
N SER A 809 -8.95 -61.33 22.45
CA SER A 809 -8.66 -61.88 21.13
C SER A 809 -9.57 -63.07 20.78
N GLN A 810 -9.86 -63.25 19.48
CA GLN A 810 -10.61 -64.40 18.96
C GLN A 810 -9.92 -65.73 19.32
N ALA A 811 -8.59 -65.80 19.20
CA ALA A 811 -7.81 -66.98 19.56
C ALA A 811 -7.97 -67.36 21.05
N THR A 812 -8.07 -66.35 21.93
CA THR A 812 -8.31 -66.56 23.36
C THR A 812 -9.69 -67.15 23.62
N LEU A 813 -10.74 -66.63 22.98
CA LEU A 813 -12.10 -67.18 23.13
C LEU A 813 -12.20 -68.61 22.59
N THR A 814 -11.63 -68.89 21.42
CA THR A 814 -11.61 -70.24 20.85
C THR A 814 -10.96 -71.24 21.79
N ASN A 815 -9.79 -70.91 22.37
CA ASN A 815 -9.10 -71.78 23.32
C ASN A 815 -9.87 -71.97 24.64
N GLN A 816 -10.55 -70.92 25.12
CA GLN A 816 -11.38 -71.00 26.32
C GLN A 816 -12.62 -71.88 26.10
N PHE A 817 -13.24 -71.82 24.92
CA PHE A 817 -14.42 -72.62 24.60
C PHE A 817 -14.06 -74.08 24.32
N LEU A 818 -13.00 -74.36 23.56
CA LEU A 818 -12.49 -75.74 23.39
C LEU A 818 -12.14 -76.42 24.73
N ARG A 819 -11.71 -75.62 25.72
CA ARG A 819 -11.48 -76.11 27.07
C ARG A 819 -12.79 -76.38 27.81
N LEU A 820 -13.76 -75.47 27.75
CA LEU A 820 -15.08 -75.70 28.33
C LEU A 820 -15.81 -76.88 27.70
N GLU A 821 -15.69 -77.11 26.39
CA GLU A 821 -16.29 -78.25 25.70
C GLU A 821 -15.76 -79.59 26.23
N ARG A 822 -14.46 -79.64 26.55
CA ARG A 822 -13.86 -80.79 27.26
C ARG A 822 -14.32 -80.91 28.70
N GLU A 823 -14.50 -79.79 29.39
CA GLU A 823 -14.93 -79.75 30.80
C GLU A 823 -16.44 -80.04 30.97
N THR A 824 -17.28 -79.76 29.96
CA THR A 824 -18.75 -79.94 29.98
C THR A 824 -19.23 -81.15 29.18
N GLY A 825 -18.37 -81.73 28.33
CA GLY A 825 -18.61 -83.01 27.65
C GLY A 825 -19.27 -82.90 26.28
N GLY A 826 -19.20 -81.74 25.62
CA GLY A 826 -19.76 -81.56 24.27
C GLY A 826 -19.49 -80.17 23.68
N ALA A 827 -19.62 -80.05 22.35
CA ALA A 827 -19.44 -78.78 21.64
C ALA A 827 -20.48 -77.74 22.08
N LEU A 828 -20.06 -76.49 22.30
CA LEU A 828 -20.94 -75.41 22.79
C LEU A 828 -21.61 -74.63 21.65
N PHE A 829 -20.89 -74.41 20.55
CA PHE A 829 -21.34 -73.60 19.42
C PHE A 829 -21.16 -74.33 18.09
N ASP A 830 -22.17 -74.25 17.22
CA ASP A 830 -22.01 -74.51 15.79
C ASP A 830 -21.30 -73.31 15.16
N ARG A 831 -20.19 -73.57 14.46
CA ARG A 831 -19.32 -72.52 13.92
C ARG A 831 -20.06 -71.67 12.88
N ALA A 832 -19.77 -70.37 12.87
CA ALA A 832 -20.27 -69.47 11.83
C ALA A 832 -19.66 -69.83 10.47
N GLU A 833 -20.49 -69.92 9.44
CA GLU A 833 -20.10 -70.11 8.04
C GLU A 833 -20.51 -68.86 7.24
N ARG A 834 -20.07 -68.75 5.97
CA ARG A 834 -20.39 -67.58 5.13
C ARG A 834 -21.92 -67.47 4.99
N ASN A 835 -22.50 -66.37 5.47
CA ASN A 835 -23.95 -66.11 5.58
C ASN A 835 -24.74 -66.98 6.58
N ARG A 836 -24.07 -67.66 7.52
CA ARG A 836 -24.73 -68.40 8.61
C ARG A 836 -24.14 -68.02 9.97
N PRO A 837 -24.90 -67.36 10.87
CA PRO A 837 -24.39 -66.96 12.17
C PRO A 837 -24.12 -68.17 13.06
N MET A 838 -23.19 -68.01 14.01
CA MET A 838 -22.91 -68.96 15.08
C MET A 838 -24.20 -69.21 15.88
N THR A 839 -24.52 -70.48 16.14
CA THR A 839 -25.68 -70.86 16.95
C THR A 839 -25.26 -71.83 18.06
N LEU A 840 -26.01 -71.87 19.15
CA LEU A 840 -25.74 -72.82 20.24
C LEU A 840 -26.13 -74.24 19.82
N THR A 841 -25.26 -75.22 20.07
CA THR A 841 -25.64 -76.63 19.88
C THR A 841 -26.72 -77.04 20.89
N ALA A 842 -27.30 -78.24 20.75
CA ALA A 842 -28.20 -78.78 21.78
C ALA A 842 -27.50 -78.98 23.14
N HIS A 843 -26.19 -79.24 23.15
CA HIS A 843 -25.39 -79.31 24.38
C HIS A 843 -25.10 -77.90 24.94
N GLY A 844 -24.71 -76.96 24.08
CA GLY A 844 -24.47 -75.57 24.43
C GLY A 844 -25.69 -74.89 25.05
N ARG A 845 -26.90 -75.13 24.52
CA ARG A 845 -28.15 -74.65 25.12
C ARG A 845 -28.33 -75.14 26.56
N ARG A 846 -28.11 -76.44 26.82
CA ARG A 846 -28.19 -77.01 28.18
C ARG A 846 -27.16 -76.40 29.15
N VAL A 847 -25.95 -76.13 28.67
CA VAL A 847 -24.89 -75.48 29.45
C VAL A 847 -25.25 -74.03 29.76
N ILE A 848 -25.68 -73.24 28.76
CA ILE A 848 -26.06 -71.83 28.95
C ILE A 848 -27.31 -71.69 29.84
N ASP A 849 -28.31 -72.56 29.68
CA ASP A 849 -29.50 -72.54 30.53
C ASP A 849 -29.18 -72.97 31.98
N ALA A 850 -28.22 -73.88 32.18
CA ALA A 850 -27.73 -74.21 33.52
C ALA A 850 -27.01 -73.03 34.19
N ILE A 851 -26.25 -72.22 33.42
CA ILE A 851 -25.64 -70.98 33.91
C ILE A 851 -26.72 -69.95 34.27
N ARG A 852 -27.71 -69.73 33.39
CA ARG A 852 -28.81 -68.78 33.65
C ARG A 852 -29.64 -69.14 34.89
N LYS A 853 -29.86 -70.44 35.15
CA LYS A 853 -30.54 -70.91 36.37
C LYS A 853 -29.73 -70.65 37.65
N LEU A 854 -28.41 -70.69 37.58
CA LEU A 854 -27.54 -70.30 38.69
C LEU A 854 -27.59 -68.79 38.96
N ASP A 855 -27.66 -67.97 37.91
CA ASP A 855 -27.76 -66.52 38.08
C ASP A 855 -29.14 -66.08 38.59
N GLY A 856 -30.21 -66.75 38.15
CA GLY A 856 -31.59 -66.45 38.56
C GLY A 856 -31.93 -66.86 40.00
N THR A 857 -31.17 -67.78 40.61
CA THR A 857 -31.33 -68.16 42.02
C THR A 857 -30.57 -67.22 42.97
N ALA A 858 -29.72 -66.32 42.44
CA ALA A 858 -28.99 -65.34 43.23
C ALA A 858 -29.71 -63.97 43.35
N SER A 859 -30.82 -63.74 42.63
CA SER A 859 -31.55 -62.45 42.64
C SER A 859 -32.86 -62.45 43.45
N GLU A 860 -33.18 -63.51 44.20
CA GLU A 860 -34.24 -63.51 45.21
C GLU A 860 -33.63 -63.61 46.61
N SER A 861 -33.22 -62.46 47.13
CA SER A 861 -33.05 -62.20 48.57
C SER A 861 -33.40 -60.73 48.81
N PRO A 862 -34.56 -60.44 49.43
CA PRO A 862 -34.98 -59.08 49.76
C PRO A 862 -34.52 -58.66 51.16
N GLY A 863 -34.11 -57.40 51.28
CA GLY A 863 -34.18 -56.63 52.53
C GLY A 863 -32.91 -56.61 53.39
N GLY A 864 -32.21 -55.48 53.35
CA GLY A 864 -31.12 -55.09 54.22
C GLY A 864 -30.54 -53.76 53.78
#